data_AF-A0A7C5TI99-F1
#
_entry.id   AF-A0A7C5TI99-F1
#
_cell.length_a   1.000
_cell.length_b   1.000
_cell.length_c   1.000
_cell.angle_alpha   90.00
_cell.angle_beta   90.00
_cell.angle_gamma   90.00
#
_symmetry.space_group_name_H-M   'P 1'
#
loop_
_entity.id
_entity.type
_entity.pdbx_description
1 polymer ?
#
loop_
_entity_poly.entity_id
_entity_poly.type
_entity_poly.pdbx_seq_one_letter_code
_entity_poly.pdbx_strand_id
1 'polypeptide(L)'
;MDLERPESSKQFSSYFTYRAGRAREISFPIGGIGTGCIGLAGNGRLIDWEIFNRPNKGGINGASHFAVKAEVDGRVLDARVLVGDLSPPYMGEFCKPPYQSFGFGPPIGYMAGLPHFRDFEFEGTYPVARIRFRDERFPGNVSLTAFNPFIPLNDLDSSIPAAFFEVEIENSSEEETTYTVCLTVQNPFPAGTTVNMYGERSGVHFIKLSSTRFDEDDPEFGDITIATDASTVSYQEYGFRGSWFDWLHIYWMDFTSPGRFRNRSYRQPQEGVRDYAILAVHMSVKPWESGKARFILAWSFPNCYNYWKPEGDGKPTIWKNYYPIIFRDSVETAIYCLNNWDRLYEKTIKFRDALFSSTLPVFIIDAVSANISILKSPTILRLEDGSLYGFEGCHPNSGCCEGSCMHVWAYAYASLFLFPKLDRSMWDLHYKYDQREDGGISFRLQLPLGRGRWDSPHAAADGQFCSVIRAYAYWKLTGDDEWLRRSWRSIKKSIEYAWAETNEDRWDLDRDGVLEGRQHNTLDIELFGPNSWLTGLYLAALKAGVEMAEYLGEAEEAEEYRRLFEKGKRWVEENLFNGEYFHQLINLRDRSILEEYLSTDPGVISFYWDDEHGEIKYQIGEGCHIDQVLAQWHANICGLGEIFDRGKVKSALRSIYKYNFKRSMRDFFNPCRVFSLNDESGTVICSWPEGKYKPVIPIPYAEETWCGTEYAVASHMIQEGLVDEGLEIAKAVRDRYDGERRNPWNEIECGSNYARSMASYILLLALSGFKFDMVRGEIGFNPVMMANGRFKCFWSVGTGWGVFEVRDDRILLTVDYGFLRINALSLPFLRDRKVKSVEILGEGIEYRRFEDKIIFTESILLEEGMNLTITIEP
;
A
#
# COMPACT_ATOMS: atom_id res chain seq x y z
N MET A 1 -4.21 -26.71 14.61
CA MET A 1 -3.80 -26.90 13.20
C MET A 1 -2.30 -26.82 13.18
N ASP A 2 -1.62 -27.87 12.72
CA ASP A 2 -0.18 -27.79 12.45
C ASP A 2 0.00 -26.77 11.31
N LEU A 3 0.24 -25.51 11.68
CA LEU A 3 0.61 -24.44 10.74
C LEU A 3 1.99 -24.83 10.20
N GLU A 4 2.01 -25.64 9.14
CA GLU A 4 3.24 -26.11 8.48
C GLU A 4 4.14 -24.90 8.20
N ARG A 5 5.21 -24.80 8.99
CA ARG A 5 6.27 -23.83 8.79
C ARG A 5 7.02 -24.26 7.53
N PRO A 6 7.48 -23.33 6.69
CA PRO A 6 8.37 -23.70 5.60
C PRO A 6 9.65 -24.31 6.18
N GLU A 7 9.78 -25.63 6.18
CA GLU A 7 10.94 -26.34 6.74
C GLU A 7 12.19 -26.19 5.86
N SER A 8 12.09 -25.52 4.70
CA SER A 8 13.21 -25.28 3.79
C SER A 8 13.10 -23.98 2.98
N SER A 9 14.25 -23.42 2.58
CA SER A 9 14.34 -22.27 1.65
C SER A 9 13.60 -22.49 0.32
N LYS A 10 13.46 -23.75 -0.10
CA LYS A 10 12.69 -24.14 -1.29
C LYS A 10 11.20 -23.88 -1.14
N GLN A 11 10.62 -24.15 0.02
CA GLN A 11 9.19 -23.94 0.27
C GLN A 11 8.85 -22.44 0.33
N PHE A 12 9.73 -21.63 0.93
CA PHE A 12 9.62 -20.16 0.89
C PHE A 12 9.63 -19.61 -0.54
N SER A 13 10.61 -20.03 -1.35
CA SER A 13 10.70 -19.63 -2.76
C SER A 13 9.47 -20.06 -3.58
N SER A 14 8.92 -21.24 -3.31
CA SER A 14 7.72 -21.74 -4.02
C SER A 14 6.43 -20.96 -3.72
N TYR A 15 6.34 -20.30 -2.57
CA TYR A 15 5.13 -19.56 -2.17
C TYR A 15 4.91 -18.32 -3.06
N PHE A 16 5.99 -17.59 -3.37
CA PHE A 16 5.98 -16.39 -4.22
C PHE A 16 6.10 -16.69 -5.72
N THR A 17 5.98 -17.97 -6.07
CA THR A 17 6.09 -18.46 -7.44
C THR A 17 4.73 -18.92 -7.94
N TYR A 18 4.29 -18.35 -9.06
CA TYR A 18 2.96 -18.52 -9.62
C TYR A 18 3.08 -19.14 -11.01
N ARG A 19 2.28 -20.19 -11.25
CA ARG A 19 2.25 -20.99 -12.47
C ARG A 19 0.80 -21.33 -12.81
N ALA A 20 0.50 -21.50 -14.09
CA ALA A 20 -0.83 -21.90 -14.58
C ALA A 20 -1.95 -21.03 -13.97
N GLY A 21 -2.99 -21.64 -13.38
CA GLY A 21 -4.16 -20.95 -12.82
C GLY A 21 -3.81 -19.90 -11.76
N ARG A 22 -2.75 -20.10 -10.98
CA ARG A 22 -2.29 -19.13 -9.96
C ARG A 22 -1.63 -17.88 -10.53
N ALA A 23 -1.38 -17.82 -11.83
CA ALA A 23 -0.88 -16.62 -12.48
C ALA A 23 -2.00 -15.80 -13.16
N ARG A 24 -3.26 -16.26 -13.10
CA ARG A 24 -4.37 -15.72 -13.88
C ARG A 24 -4.76 -14.31 -13.46
N GLU A 25 -4.88 -14.08 -12.15
CA GLU A 25 -5.36 -12.80 -11.60
C GLU A 25 -4.22 -11.81 -11.33
N ILE A 26 -2.97 -12.20 -11.56
CA ILE A 26 -1.82 -11.35 -11.25
C ILE A 26 -1.85 -10.07 -12.10
N SER A 27 -1.81 -8.94 -11.42
CA SER A 27 -1.41 -7.63 -11.95
C SER A 27 -0.46 -7.00 -10.94
N PHE A 28 0.83 -7.04 -11.24
CA PHE A 28 1.88 -6.51 -10.36
C PHE A 28 2.16 -5.04 -10.71
N PRO A 29 1.95 -4.07 -9.80
CA PRO A 29 2.06 -2.66 -10.14
C PRO A 29 3.52 -2.20 -10.26
N ILE A 30 3.84 -1.59 -11.40
CA ILE A 30 5.16 -1.01 -11.69
C ILE A 30 5.01 0.48 -11.93
N GLY A 31 5.43 1.29 -10.96
CA GLY A 31 5.34 2.76 -10.99
C GLY A 31 5.86 3.39 -9.71
N GLY A 32 6.04 4.71 -9.73
CA GLY A 32 6.44 5.53 -8.59
C GLY A 32 5.26 5.88 -7.67
N ILE A 33 5.55 6.30 -6.43
CA ILE A 33 4.54 6.79 -5.50
C ILE A 33 3.89 8.04 -6.09
N GLY A 34 2.57 7.98 -6.30
CA GLY A 34 1.79 9.09 -6.86
C GLY A 34 2.05 9.41 -8.32
N THR A 35 2.63 8.48 -9.09
CA THR A 35 2.92 8.70 -10.52
C THR A 35 1.97 7.95 -11.46
N GLY A 36 1.08 7.12 -10.92
CA GLY A 36 0.45 6.03 -11.68
C GLY A 36 1.39 4.84 -11.89
N CYS A 37 0.85 3.74 -12.42
CA CYS A 37 1.60 2.51 -12.67
C CYS A 37 1.13 1.78 -13.93
N ILE A 38 1.92 0.78 -14.34
CA ILE A 38 1.56 -0.23 -15.32
C ILE A 38 1.53 -1.58 -14.60
N GLY A 39 0.46 -2.34 -14.79
CA GLY A 39 0.35 -3.72 -14.30
C GLY A 39 1.16 -4.69 -15.16
N LEU A 40 2.01 -5.51 -14.54
CA LEU A 40 2.60 -6.68 -15.16
C LEU A 40 1.76 -7.91 -14.87
N ALA A 41 1.11 -8.44 -15.91
CA ALA A 41 0.30 -9.64 -15.80
C ALA A 41 1.16 -10.86 -15.48
N GLY A 42 0.59 -11.87 -14.81
CA GLY A 42 1.31 -13.11 -14.47
C GLY A 42 1.97 -13.80 -15.67
N ASN A 43 1.39 -13.67 -16.86
CA ASN A 43 1.93 -14.21 -18.10
C ASN A 43 2.80 -13.22 -18.91
N GLY A 44 3.17 -12.06 -18.36
CA GLY A 44 4.10 -11.11 -19.01
C GLY A 44 3.48 -9.98 -19.83
N ARG A 45 2.15 -9.90 -19.94
CA ARG A 45 1.47 -8.78 -20.61
C ARG A 45 1.58 -7.48 -19.80
N LEU A 46 1.66 -6.35 -20.49
CA LEU A 46 1.53 -5.01 -19.89
C LEU A 46 0.06 -4.58 -19.89
N ILE A 47 -0.57 -4.62 -18.73
CA ILE A 47 -1.99 -4.30 -18.49
C ILE A 47 -2.10 -3.11 -17.52
N ASP A 48 -3.32 -2.68 -17.21
CA ASP A 48 -3.60 -1.61 -16.25
C ASP A 48 -2.69 -0.39 -16.48
N TRP A 49 -2.81 0.23 -17.65
CA TRP A 49 -2.06 1.44 -17.98
C TRP A 49 -2.67 2.65 -17.27
N GLU A 50 -2.33 2.81 -15.99
CA GLU A 50 -2.89 3.79 -15.06
C GLU A 50 -1.97 5.02 -14.89
N ILE A 51 -1.26 5.39 -15.96
CA ILE A 51 -0.23 6.45 -15.97
C ILE A 51 -0.79 7.83 -16.38
N PHE A 52 -2.08 7.94 -16.68
CA PHE A 52 -2.75 9.16 -17.18
C PHE A 52 -3.49 9.91 -16.07
N ASN A 53 -2.89 9.99 -14.89
CA ASN A 53 -3.44 10.64 -13.69
C ASN A 53 -4.81 10.10 -13.25
N ARG A 54 -5.14 8.85 -13.58
CA ARG A 54 -6.39 8.18 -13.21
C ARG A 54 -6.26 6.65 -13.23
N PRO A 55 -7.08 5.93 -12.44
CA PRO A 55 -7.22 4.49 -12.56
C PRO A 55 -7.68 4.09 -13.97
N ASN A 56 -7.28 2.89 -14.39
CA ASN A 56 -7.61 2.30 -15.69
C ASN A 56 -7.55 0.77 -15.61
N LYS A 57 -8.31 0.19 -14.67
CA LYS A 57 -8.32 -1.25 -14.39
C LYS A 57 -8.85 -2.05 -15.58
N GLY A 58 -8.11 -3.08 -15.96
CA GLY A 58 -8.30 -3.86 -17.19
C GLY A 58 -7.85 -3.13 -18.45
N GLY A 59 -7.30 -1.91 -18.37
CA GLY A 59 -6.88 -1.13 -19.52
C GLY A 59 -5.65 -1.71 -20.22
N ILE A 60 -5.54 -1.50 -21.54
CA ILE A 60 -4.35 -1.84 -22.33
C ILE A 60 -3.95 -0.63 -23.19
N ASN A 61 -2.67 -0.49 -23.50
CA ASN A 61 -2.18 0.51 -24.47
C ASN A 61 -1.87 -0.15 -25.83
N GLY A 62 -2.93 -0.43 -26.59
CA GLY A 62 -2.81 -1.11 -27.87
C GLY A 62 -2.10 -2.47 -27.73
N ALA A 63 -1.25 -2.79 -28.69
CA ALA A 63 -0.40 -3.97 -28.69
C ALA A 63 1.03 -3.65 -28.18
N SER A 64 1.14 -2.95 -27.05
CA SER A 64 2.45 -2.67 -26.43
C SER A 64 3.01 -3.94 -25.75
N HIS A 65 4.23 -4.35 -26.09
CA HIS A 65 4.80 -5.63 -25.65
C HIS A 65 6.32 -5.70 -25.80
N PHE A 66 6.92 -6.71 -25.15
CA PHE A 66 8.27 -7.16 -25.42
C PHE A 66 8.28 -8.37 -26.36
N ALA A 67 9.30 -8.48 -27.21
CA ALA A 67 9.54 -9.66 -28.04
C ALA A 67 11.04 -9.97 -28.15
N VAL A 68 11.35 -11.24 -28.42
CA VAL A 68 12.71 -11.76 -28.57
C VAL A 68 12.85 -12.56 -29.87
N LYS A 69 13.98 -12.39 -30.54
CA LYS A 69 14.38 -13.15 -31.74
C LYS A 69 15.79 -13.69 -31.55
N ALA A 70 16.04 -14.92 -31.99
CA ALA A 70 17.37 -15.54 -32.05
C ALA A 70 17.83 -15.73 -33.51
N GLU A 71 19.08 -15.36 -33.80
CA GLU A 71 19.65 -15.40 -35.15
C GLU A 71 21.08 -15.96 -35.15
N VAL A 72 21.39 -16.79 -36.14
CA VAL A 72 22.75 -17.28 -36.43
C VAL A 72 23.01 -17.15 -37.92
N ASP A 73 24.16 -16.60 -38.30
CA ASP A 73 24.62 -16.46 -39.70
C ASP A 73 23.57 -15.88 -40.67
N GLY A 74 22.81 -14.87 -40.21
CA GLY A 74 21.77 -14.22 -41.03
C GLY A 74 20.52 -15.09 -41.24
N ARG A 75 20.34 -16.17 -40.48
CA ARG A 75 19.13 -16.98 -40.41
C ARG A 75 18.44 -16.78 -39.06
N VAL A 76 17.14 -16.50 -39.09
CA VAL A 76 16.31 -16.47 -37.88
C VAL A 76 15.99 -17.90 -37.45
N LEU A 77 16.33 -18.23 -36.20
CA LEU A 77 16.06 -19.54 -35.60
C LEU A 77 14.65 -19.61 -35.02
N ASP A 78 14.27 -18.61 -34.22
CA ASP A 78 12.92 -18.47 -33.65
C ASP A 78 12.68 -17.02 -33.23
N ALA A 79 11.41 -16.62 -33.13
CA ALA A 79 10.99 -15.29 -32.70
C ALA A 79 9.65 -15.37 -31.95
N ARG A 80 9.56 -14.73 -30.80
CA ARG A 80 8.41 -14.81 -29.89
C ARG A 80 8.16 -13.52 -29.16
N VAL A 81 6.89 -13.24 -28.84
CA VAL A 81 6.58 -12.24 -27.81
C VAL A 81 6.89 -12.80 -26.42
N LEU A 82 7.32 -11.96 -25.48
CA LEU A 82 7.59 -12.33 -24.08
C LEU A 82 6.28 -12.42 -23.28
N VAL A 83 5.40 -13.30 -23.75
CA VAL A 83 4.12 -13.61 -23.14
C VAL A 83 4.03 -15.13 -22.99
N GLY A 84 3.43 -15.58 -21.90
CA GLY A 84 3.07 -16.97 -21.66
C GLY A 84 1.65 -17.29 -22.11
N ASP A 85 1.34 -18.57 -22.30
CA ASP A 85 -0.01 -19.04 -22.66
C ASP A 85 -1.11 -18.37 -21.82
N LEU A 86 -2.19 -17.95 -22.49
CA LEU A 86 -3.36 -17.38 -21.83
C LEU A 86 -4.18 -18.50 -21.17
N SER A 87 -4.67 -18.27 -19.96
CA SER A 87 -5.60 -19.19 -19.29
C SER A 87 -7.03 -19.03 -19.83
N PRO A 88 -7.82 -20.12 -19.91
CA PRO A 88 -9.24 -20.02 -20.27
C PRO A 88 -10.02 -19.20 -19.22
N PRO A 89 -11.17 -18.60 -19.59
CA PRO A 89 -11.87 -18.76 -20.86
C PRO A 89 -11.44 -17.78 -21.96
N TYR A 90 -11.32 -18.27 -23.21
CA TYR A 90 -10.93 -17.47 -24.39
C TYR A 90 -12.11 -16.74 -25.04
N MET A 91 -13.09 -16.33 -24.25
CA MET A 91 -14.32 -15.73 -24.78
C MET A 91 -14.21 -14.22 -25.01
N GLY A 92 -13.17 -13.57 -24.50
CA GLY A 92 -13.07 -12.11 -24.45
C GLY A 92 -13.68 -11.53 -23.18
N GLU A 93 -13.78 -10.21 -23.11
CA GLU A 93 -14.10 -9.48 -21.87
C GLU A 93 -15.36 -8.64 -21.97
N PHE A 94 -16.08 -8.54 -20.85
CA PHE A 94 -17.20 -7.60 -20.72
C PHE A 94 -16.70 -6.15 -20.67
N CYS A 95 -17.57 -5.21 -21.02
CA CYS A 95 -17.30 -3.77 -20.94
C CYS A 95 -16.07 -3.28 -21.74
N LYS A 96 -15.66 -4.04 -22.77
CA LYS A 96 -14.68 -3.61 -23.78
C LYS A 96 -15.36 -2.98 -25.00
N PRO A 97 -14.62 -2.20 -25.80
CA PRO A 97 -15.12 -1.71 -27.08
C PRO A 97 -15.64 -2.85 -27.99
N PRO A 98 -16.58 -2.56 -28.90
CA PRO A 98 -17.06 -3.54 -29.88
C PRO A 98 -15.91 -4.24 -30.61
N TYR A 99 -16.09 -5.53 -30.94
CA TYR A 99 -15.10 -6.38 -31.59
C TYR A 99 -13.83 -6.71 -30.77
N GLN A 100 -13.77 -6.27 -29.50
CA GLN A 100 -12.76 -6.69 -28.52
C GLN A 100 -13.41 -7.17 -27.21
N SER A 101 -14.72 -7.35 -27.23
CA SER A 101 -15.53 -7.73 -26.08
C SER A 101 -15.91 -9.21 -26.09
N PHE A 102 -16.67 -9.61 -25.08
CA PHE A 102 -17.20 -10.96 -24.95
C PHE A 102 -17.84 -11.46 -26.26
N GLY A 103 -17.42 -12.63 -26.71
CA GLY A 103 -17.79 -13.25 -27.99
C GLY A 103 -16.77 -13.06 -29.12
N PHE A 104 -15.80 -12.14 -28.98
CA PHE A 104 -14.77 -11.87 -29.99
C PHE A 104 -13.40 -12.47 -29.65
N GLY A 105 -13.30 -13.22 -28.55
CA GLY A 105 -12.04 -13.76 -28.07
C GLY A 105 -11.18 -12.72 -27.36
N PRO A 106 -9.95 -13.08 -26.96
CA PRO A 106 -9.04 -12.18 -26.27
C PRO A 106 -8.71 -10.94 -27.12
N PRO A 107 -8.64 -9.73 -26.54
CA PRO A 107 -8.23 -8.52 -27.26
C PRO A 107 -6.90 -8.70 -27.99
N ILE A 108 -6.75 -8.08 -29.17
CA ILE A 108 -5.52 -8.17 -29.98
C ILE A 108 -4.27 -7.74 -29.21
N GLY A 109 -4.41 -6.76 -28.29
CA GLY A 109 -3.31 -6.30 -27.45
C GLY A 109 -2.82 -7.32 -26.42
N TYR A 110 -3.49 -8.46 -26.26
CA TYR A 110 -2.98 -9.56 -25.44
C TYR A 110 -1.90 -10.36 -26.15
N MET A 111 -1.70 -10.12 -27.45
CA MET A 111 -0.69 -10.77 -28.28
C MET A 111 -0.86 -12.30 -28.41
N ALA A 112 -2.00 -12.85 -27.96
CA ALA A 112 -2.27 -14.28 -27.97
C ALA A 112 -2.30 -14.91 -29.38
N GLY A 113 -2.43 -14.10 -30.42
CA GLY A 113 -2.37 -14.53 -31.82
C GLY A 113 -0.95 -14.62 -32.42
N LEU A 114 0.07 -14.09 -31.74
CA LEU A 114 1.47 -14.21 -32.17
C LEU A 114 2.15 -15.41 -31.52
N PRO A 115 3.23 -15.97 -32.11
CA PRO A 115 4.09 -16.93 -31.42
C PRO A 115 4.59 -16.37 -30.09
N HIS A 116 4.34 -17.12 -29.01
CA HIS A 116 4.65 -16.76 -27.62
C HIS A 116 5.17 -18.00 -26.89
N PHE A 117 5.62 -17.87 -25.64
CA PHE A 117 6.19 -19.00 -24.90
C PHE A 117 5.08 -19.87 -24.30
N ARG A 118 5.22 -21.19 -24.46
CA ARG A 118 4.27 -22.15 -23.89
C ARG A 118 4.27 -22.10 -22.35
N ASP A 119 5.46 -22.18 -21.76
CA ASP A 119 5.61 -22.28 -20.32
C ASP A 119 6.19 -20.99 -19.74
N PHE A 120 5.68 -20.60 -18.57
CA PHE A 120 6.20 -19.48 -17.82
C PHE A 120 6.11 -19.71 -16.31
N GLU A 121 6.93 -18.99 -15.57
CA GLU A 121 6.92 -18.93 -14.12
C GLU A 121 7.04 -17.46 -13.69
N PHE A 122 6.04 -16.97 -12.95
CA PHE A 122 6.06 -15.63 -12.37
C PHE A 122 6.51 -15.69 -10.92
N GLU A 123 7.57 -14.98 -10.58
CA GLU A 123 8.06 -14.81 -9.21
C GLU A 123 7.79 -13.36 -8.78
N GLY A 124 7.01 -13.19 -7.71
CA GLY A 124 6.60 -11.88 -7.21
C GLY A 124 7.07 -11.64 -5.78
N THR A 125 8.18 -10.93 -5.62
CA THR A 125 8.72 -10.51 -4.32
C THR A 125 8.76 -8.99 -4.30
N TYR A 126 7.62 -8.36 -3.98
CA TYR A 126 7.45 -6.91 -4.12
C TYR A 126 8.58 -6.14 -3.42
N PRO A 127 9.23 -5.16 -4.08
CA PRO A 127 8.85 -4.43 -5.30
C PRO A 127 9.41 -5.00 -6.64
N VAL A 128 9.90 -6.24 -6.66
CA VAL A 128 10.50 -6.86 -7.86
C VAL A 128 9.68 -8.05 -8.33
N ALA A 129 9.40 -8.09 -9.64
CA ALA A 129 8.84 -9.25 -10.33
C ALA A 129 9.87 -9.85 -11.28
N ARG A 130 9.87 -11.18 -11.41
CA ARG A 130 10.67 -11.90 -12.40
C ARG A 130 9.81 -12.93 -13.11
N ILE A 131 9.85 -12.96 -14.43
CA ILE A 131 9.17 -13.97 -15.24
C ILE A 131 10.22 -14.79 -15.97
N ARG A 132 10.17 -16.11 -15.85
CA ARG A 132 10.99 -17.03 -16.64
C ARG A 132 10.13 -17.64 -17.72
N PHE A 133 10.54 -17.54 -18.97
CA PHE A 133 9.84 -18.10 -20.12
C PHE A 133 10.58 -19.33 -20.63
N ARG A 134 9.82 -20.36 -21.05
CA ARG A 134 10.39 -21.62 -21.57
C ARG A 134 9.60 -22.09 -22.78
N ASP A 135 10.34 -22.46 -23.81
CA ASP A 135 9.82 -23.15 -24.98
C ASP A 135 10.94 -23.97 -25.61
N GLU A 136 10.67 -25.24 -25.93
CA GLU A 136 11.68 -26.16 -26.46
C GLU A 136 12.25 -25.74 -27.82
N ARG A 137 11.54 -24.89 -28.58
CA ARG A 137 12.00 -24.44 -29.92
C ARG A 137 12.84 -23.18 -29.86
N PHE A 138 12.73 -22.39 -28.80
CA PHE A 138 13.49 -21.15 -28.68
C PHE A 138 14.90 -21.48 -28.16
N PRO A 139 15.98 -21.14 -28.88
CA PRO A 139 17.33 -21.54 -28.51
C PRO A 139 17.91 -20.62 -27.43
N GLY A 140 17.27 -20.51 -26.28
CA GLY A 140 17.76 -19.74 -25.13
C GLY A 140 16.82 -19.76 -23.94
N ASN A 141 17.35 -19.61 -22.72
CA ASN A 141 16.53 -19.41 -21.52
C ASN A 141 16.28 -17.91 -21.34
N VAL A 142 15.02 -17.49 -21.38
CA VAL A 142 14.67 -16.06 -21.34
C VAL A 142 14.04 -15.71 -19.99
N SER A 143 14.48 -14.62 -19.38
CA SER A 143 13.84 -14.05 -18.20
C SER A 143 13.64 -12.54 -18.31
N LEU A 144 12.53 -12.05 -17.78
CA LEU A 144 12.20 -10.64 -17.66
C LEU A 144 12.17 -10.28 -16.18
N THR A 145 13.05 -9.39 -15.73
CA THR A 145 12.96 -8.75 -14.41
C THR A 145 12.32 -7.38 -14.57
N ALA A 146 11.34 -7.06 -13.73
CA ALA A 146 10.65 -5.78 -13.77
C ALA A 146 10.51 -5.18 -12.36
N PHE A 147 10.73 -3.87 -12.24
CA PHE A 147 10.61 -3.15 -10.97
C PHE A 147 10.39 -1.65 -11.17
N ASN A 148 10.06 -0.96 -10.09
CA ASN A 148 10.28 0.47 -9.92
C ASN A 148 10.96 0.66 -8.56
N PRO A 149 11.86 1.65 -8.38
CA PRO A 149 12.56 1.82 -7.11
C PRO A 149 11.59 1.97 -5.94
N PHE A 150 11.79 1.19 -4.89
CA PHE A 150 11.08 1.32 -3.62
C PHE A 150 12.13 1.28 -2.53
N ILE A 151 12.51 2.47 -2.08
CA ILE A 151 13.62 2.69 -1.16
C ILE A 151 13.04 3.46 0.03
N PRO A 152 12.72 2.78 1.15
CA PRO A 152 12.14 3.46 2.32
C PRO A 152 13.01 4.63 2.75
N LEU A 153 12.36 5.70 3.21
CA LEU A 153 12.92 7.01 3.56
C LEU A 153 13.45 7.85 2.37
N ASN A 154 13.51 7.30 1.17
CA ASN A 154 13.83 8.04 -0.06
C ASN A 154 12.56 8.20 -0.91
N ASP A 155 11.76 9.21 -0.56
CA ASP A 155 10.50 9.54 -1.22
C ASP A 155 10.71 9.97 -2.68
N LEU A 156 11.83 10.62 -3.01
CA LEU A 156 12.14 11.08 -4.37
C LEU A 156 12.37 9.92 -5.34
N ASP A 157 13.34 9.05 -5.07
CA ASP A 157 13.63 7.91 -5.95
C ASP A 157 12.46 6.93 -5.99
N SER A 158 11.72 6.82 -4.88
CA SER A 158 10.50 6.01 -4.82
C SER A 158 9.31 6.64 -5.56
N SER A 159 9.42 7.90 -6.01
CA SER A 159 8.36 8.60 -6.78
C SER A 159 8.74 8.79 -8.26
N ILE A 160 9.66 7.97 -8.81
CA ILE A 160 10.07 8.09 -10.22
C ILE A 160 8.95 7.55 -11.15
N PRO A 161 8.50 8.33 -12.16
CA PRO A 161 7.41 7.96 -13.08
C PRO A 161 7.93 7.07 -14.22
N ALA A 162 8.41 5.86 -13.87
CA ALA A 162 8.96 4.92 -14.85
C ALA A 162 8.78 3.46 -14.45
N ALA A 163 8.79 2.58 -15.45
CA ALA A 163 8.89 1.13 -15.29
C ALA A 163 10.26 0.65 -15.81
N PHE A 164 10.96 -0.13 -14.98
CA PHE A 164 12.29 -0.66 -15.27
C PHE A 164 12.18 -2.12 -15.68
N PHE A 165 12.87 -2.50 -16.75
CA PHE A 165 12.87 -3.86 -17.28
C PHE A 165 14.28 -4.31 -17.63
N GLU A 166 14.67 -5.52 -17.24
CA GLU A 166 15.88 -6.19 -17.71
C GLU A 166 15.47 -7.54 -18.30
N VAL A 167 15.76 -7.75 -19.58
CA VAL A 167 15.61 -9.05 -20.26
C VAL A 167 16.97 -9.72 -20.30
N GLU A 168 17.08 -10.86 -19.63
CA GLU A 168 18.27 -11.70 -19.63
C GLU A 168 18.03 -12.95 -20.46
N ILE A 169 18.99 -13.29 -21.32
CA ILE A 169 18.94 -14.46 -22.18
C ILE A 169 20.24 -15.24 -22.01
N GLU A 170 20.11 -16.47 -21.54
CA GLU A 170 21.20 -17.46 -21.53
C GLU A 170 21.16 -18.25 -22.85
N ASN A 171 22.27 -18.27 -23.58
CA ASN A 171 22.36 -19.02 -24.82
C ASN A 171 22.50 -20.52 -24.54
N SER A 172 21.47 -21.30 -24.90
CA SER A 172 21.44 -22.75 -24.72
C SER A 172 21.90 -23.54 -25.96
N SER A 173 22.42 -22.86 -26.98
CA SER A 173 22.92 -23.47 -28.22
C SER A 173 24.44 -23.63 -28.20
N GLU A 174 24.96 -24.43 -29.14
CA GLU A 174 26.41 -24.64 -29.33
C GLU A 174 27.08 -23.54 -30.19
N GLU A 175 26.29 -22.61 -30.73
CA GLU A 175 26.74 -21.55 -31.64
C GLU A 175 26.59 -20.17 -30.98
N GLU A 176 27.46 -19.22 -31.35
CA GLU A 176 27.26 -17.83 -30.96
C GLU A 176 25.98 -17.30 -31.62
N THR A 177 25.02 -16.89 -30.80
CA THR A 177 23.69 -16.48 -31.26
C THR A 177 23.51 -15.00 -31.03
N THR A 178 22.99 -14.30 -32.04
CA THR A 178 22.55 -12.91 -31.89
C THR A 178 21.10 -12.91 -31.42
N TYR A 179 20.87 -12.47 -30.19
CA TYR A 179 19.53 -12.21 -29.68
C TYR A 179 19.15 -10.76 -29.90
N THR A 180 17.93 -10.54 -30.38
CA THR A 180 17.32 -9.21 -30.47
C THR A 180 16.13 -9.16 -29.52
N VAL A 181 16.17 -8.26 -28.54
CA VAL A 181 15.02 -7.96 -27.67
C VAL A 181 14.46 -6.62 -28.10
N CYS A 182 13.16 -6.53 -28.34
CA CYS A 182 12.51 -5.26 -28.65
C CYS A 182 11.36 -4.93 -27.71
N LEU A 183 11.24 -3.65 -27.39
CA LEU A 183 10.09 -3.06 -26.74
C LEU A 183 9.29 -2.28 -27.80
N THR A 184 8.05 -2.70 -28.01
CA THR A 184 7.09 -2.03 -28.90
C THR A 184 6.05 -1.33 -28.04
N VAL A 185 5.81 -0.03 -28.27
CA VAL A 185 4.84 0.76 -27.51
C VAL A 185 3.96 1.58 -28.44
N GLN A 186 2.64 1.50 -28.27
CA GLN A 186 1.70 2.37 -28.96
C GLN A 186 1.78 3.78 -28.39
N ASN A 187 1.80 4.79 -29.25
CA ASN A 187 1.61 6.17 -28.83
C ASN A 187 0.17 6.32 -28.27
N PRO A 188 -0.01 6.67 -26.98
CA PRO A 188 -1.31 6.63 -26.32
C PRO A 188 -2.22 7.81 -26.70
N PHE A 189 -1.69 8.81 -27.40
CA PHE A 189 -2.42 10.02 -27.77
C PHE A 189 -3.45 9.77 -28.89
N PRO A 190 -4.41 10.70 -29.08
CA PRO A 190 -5.44 10.56 -30.10
C PRO A 190 -4.90 10.26 -31.50
N ALA A 191 -5.63 9.44 -32.24
CA ALA A 191 -5.25 9.05 -33.59
C ALA A 191 -5.11 10.29 -34.49
N GLY A 192 -4.02 10.36 -35.26
CA GLY A 192 -3.70 11.49 -36.14
C GLY A 192 -3.08 12.70 -35.48
N THR A 193 -2.68 12.62 -34.21
CA THR A 193 -1.94 13.69 -33.52
C THR A 193 -0.55 13.26 -33.06
N THR A 194 -0.24 11.96 -33.23
CA THR A 194 0.92 11.29 -32.67
C THR A 194 2.23 11.70 -33.34
N VAL A 195 3.25 11.94 -32.52
CA VAL A 195 4.63 12.20 -32.96
C VAL A 195 5.56 11.29 -32.17
N ASN A 196 6.38 10.53 -32.89
CA ASN A 196 7.43 9.72 -32.31
C ASN A 196 8.78 10.24 -32.80
N MET A 197 9.74 10.40 -31.89
CA MET A 197 11.06 10.96 -32.21
C MET A 197 12.16 10.14 -31.54
N TYR A 198 13.06 9.59 -32.33
CA TYR A 198 14.27 8.96 -31.83
C TYR A 198 15.31 10.00 -31.42
N GLY A 199 16.03 9.74 -30.34
CA GLY A 199 17.17 10.54 -29.90
C GLY A 199 18.21 9.70 -29.17
N GLU A 200 19.39 10.28 -29.02
CA GLU A 200 20.48 9.72 -28.24
C GLU A 200 21.10 10.83 -27.39
N ARG A 201 21.24 10.58 -26.09
CA ARG A 201 21.85 11.53 -25.16
C ARG A 201 22.51 10.79 -24.01
N SER A 202 23.76 11.14 -23.70
CA SER A 202 24.52 10.56 -22.58
C SER A 202 24.64 9.02 -22.62
N GLY A 203 24.79 8.44 -23.83
CA GLY A 203 24.86 6.98 -24.00
C GLY A 203 23.52 6.26 -23.87
N VAL A 204 22.42 7.00 -23.77
CA VAL A 204 21.06 6.45 -23.75
C VAL A 204 20.39 6.70 -25.10
N HIS A 205 19.88 5.63 -25.70
CA HIS A 205 19.03 5.66 -26.88
C HIS A 205 17.57 5.68 -26.45
N PHE A 206 16.75 6.56 -27.04
CA PHE A 206 15.34 6.68 -26.66
C PHE A 206 14.44 7.00 -27.85
N ILE A 207 13.15 6.68 -27.72
CA ILE A 207 12.09 7.20 -28.59
C ILE A 207 11.07 7.90 -27.69
N LYS A 208 10.88 9.20 -27.91
CA LYS A 208 9.86 10.02 -27.25
C LYS A 208 8.57 9.95 -28.07
N LEU A 209 7.45 9.63 -27.43
CA LEU A 209 6.11 9.57 -28.02
C LEU A 209 5.28 10.72 -27.40
N SER A 210 4.89 11.67 -28.24
CA SER A 210 4.15 12.88 -27.87
C SER A 210 3.00 13.15 -28.85
N SER A 211 2.34 14.31 -28.71
CA SER A 211 1.22 14.75 -29.53
C SER A 211 1.39 16.21 -29.99
N THR A 212 0.92 16.55 -31.18
CA THR A 212 0.84 17.94 -31.66
C THR A 212 -0.46 18.64 -31.27
N ARG A 213 -1.38 17.96 -30.56
CA ARG A 213 -2.74 18.45 -30.31
C ARG A 213 -2.86 19.34 -29.06
N PHE A 214 -2.06 19.06 -28.03
CA PHE A 214 -2.27 19.61 -26.70
C PHE A 214 -1.23 20.66 -26.37
N ASP A 215 -1.68 21.81 -25.91
CA ASP A 215 -0.84 22.87 -25.35
C ASP A 215 -0.36 22.49 -23.94
N GLU A 216 0.69 23.13 -23.42
CA GLU A 216 1.34 22.75 -22.15
C GLU A 216 0.42 22.80 -20.92
N ASP A 217 -0.68 23.56 -20.96
CA ASP A 217 -1.67 23.71 -19.88
C ASP A 217 -2.87 22.75 -20.01
N ASP A 218 -2.95 21.96 -21.08
CA ASP A 218 -4.04 21.01 -21.30
C ASP A 218 -3.90 19.78 -20.36
N PRO A 219 -4.99 19.29 -19.74
CA PRO A 219 -4.97 18.06 -18.94
C PRO A 219 -4.40 16.83 -19.63
N GLU A 220 -4.53 16.72 -20.95
CA GLU A 220 -4.00 15.62 -21.75
C GLU A 220 -2.58 15.88 -22.26
N PHE A 221 -1.97 17.03 -21.95
CA PHE A 221 -0.57 17.29 -22.28
C PHE A 221 0.36 16.30 -21.56
N GLY A 222 1.38 15.83 -22.29
CA GLY A 222 2.38 14.94 -21.75
C GLY A 222 3.16 14.21 -22.82
N ASP A 223 3.97 13.27 -22.37
CA ASP A 223 4.74 12.37 -23.23
C ASP A 223 5.11 11.07 -22.51
N ILE A 224 5.40 10.03 -23.31
CA ILE A 224 6.03 8.80 -22.82
C ILE A 224 7.32 8.52 -23.59
N THR A 225 8.27 7.84 -22.96
CA THR A 225 9.56 7.51 -23.57
C THR A 225 9.92 6.06 -23.32
N ILE A 226 10.32 5.36 -24.39
CA ILE A 226 11.05 4.09 -24.27
C ILE A 226 12.55 4.35 -24.44
N ALA A 227 13.39 3.77 -23.60
CA ALA A 227 14.83 4.00 -23.62
C ALA A 227 15.66 2.76 -23.26
N THR A 228 16.92 2.73 -23.69
CA THR A 228 17.93 1.72 -23.35
C THR A 228 19.33 2.32 -23.31
N ASP A 229 20.23 1.76 -22.51
CA ASP A 229 21.67 2.07 -22.41
C ASP A 229 22.54 1.12 -23.25
N ALA A 230 21.92 0.25 -24.06
CA ALA A 230 22.65 -0.72 -24.87
C ALA A 230 23.48 -0.06 -25.97
N SER A 231 24.70 -0.57 -26.21
CA SER A 231 25.62 -0.05 -27.22
C SER A 231 25.21 -0.34 -28.68
N THR A 232 24.33 -1.34 -28.89
CA THR A 232 23.92 -1.75 -30.24
C THR A 232 22.40 -1.85 -30.30
N VAL A 233 21.81 -0.86 -30.98
CA VAL A 233 20.36 -0.75 -31.12
C VAL A 233 19.93 -0.71 -32.59
N SER A 234 18.66 -1.03 -32.82
CA SER A 234 17.92 -0.58 -34.00
C SER A 234 16.52 -0.17 -33.60
N TYR A 235 15.84 0.57 -34.46
CA TYR A 235 14.56 1.16 -34.10
C TYR A 235 13.68 1.43 -35.31
N GLN A 236 12.39 1.62 -35.04
CA GLN A 236 11.45 2.28 -35.92
C GLN A 236 10.75 3.36 -35.11
N GLU A 237 10.91 4.62 -35.52
CA GLU A 237 10.13 5.72 -34.94
C GLU A 237 8.63 5.47 -35.13
N TYR A 238 8.25 4.87 -36.27
CA TYR A 238 6.87 4.56 -36.59
C TYR A 238 6.71 3.11 -37.07
N GLY A 239 5.71 2.42 -36.52
CA GLY A 239 5.15 1.21 -37.11
C GLY A 239 4.56 1.48 -38.50
N PHE A 240 4.30 0.43 -39.26
CA PHE A 240 3.72 0.59 -40.59
C PHE A 240 2.30 1.16 -40.52
N ARG A 241 2.05 2.27 -41.21
CA ARG A 241 0.72 2.86 -41.34
C ARG A 241 -0.06 2.13 -42.44
N GLY A 242 -0.83 1.13 -42.04
CA GLY A 242 -1.77 0.41 -42.89
C GLY A 242 -3.18 0.43 -42.30
N SER A 243 -4.11 -0.27 -42.94
CA SER A 243 -5.48 -0.40 -42.44
C SER A 243 -5.61 -1.70 -41.63
N TRP A 244 -6.68 -1.84 -40.83
CA TRP A 244 -6.99 -3.08 -40.11
C TRP A 244 -5.80 -3.59 -39.27
N PHE A 245 -5.25 -4.75 -39.63
CA PHE A 245 -4.17 -5.43 -38.92
C PHE A 245 -2.84 -5.37 -39.69
N ASP A 246 -2.76 -4.58 -40.76
CA ASP A 246 -1.57 -4.47 -41.61
C ASP A 246 -0.32 -4.09 -40.80
N TRP A 247 -0.47 -3.19 -39.83
CA TRP A 247 0.64 -2.76 -38.99
C TRP A 247 1.26 -3.95 -38.24
N LEU A 248 0.42 -4.83 -37.67
CA LEU A 248 0.87 -5.98 -36.87
C LEU A 248 1.51 -7.03 -37.77
N HIS A 249 0.94 -7.22 -38.97
CA HIS A 249 1.50 -8.12 -39.98
C HIS A 249 2.90 -7.66 -40.43
N ILE A 250 3.05 -6.37 -40.76
CA ILE A 250 4.34 -5.81 -41.18
C ILE A 250 5.33 -5.77 -40.01
N TYR A 251 4.88 -5.43 -38.79
CA TYR A 251 5.73 -5.52 -37.60
C TYR A 251 6.30 -6.93 -37.42
N TRP A 252 5.44 -7.95 -37.47
CA TRP A 252 5.89 -9.33 -37.28
C TRP A 252 6.82 -9.78 -38.41
N MET A 253 6.51 -9.42 -39.65
CA MET A 253 7.39 -9.68 -40.81
C MET A 253 8.76 -9.00 -40.65
N ASP A 254 8.80 -7.72 -40.27
CA ASP A 254 10.04 -6.97 -40.05
C ASP A 254 10.85 -7.59 -38.90
N PHE A 255 10.20 -7.92 -37.78
CA PHE A 255 10.87 -8.49 -36.61
C PHE A 255 11.47 -9.86 -36.92
N THR A 256 10.72 -10.71 -37.62
CA THR A 256 11.13 -12.06 -38.03
C THR A 256 12.02 -12.10 -39.28
N SER A 257 12.35 -10.95 -39.87
CA SER A 257 13.33 -10.86 -40.94
C SER A 257 14.76 -10.84 -40.39
N PRO A 258 15.74 -11.44 -41.08
CA PRO A 258 17.13 -11.39 -40.66
C PRO A 258 17.67 -9.97 -40.46
N GLY A 259 18.39 -9.76 -39.36
CA GLY A 259 19.13 -8.53 -39.07
C GLY A 259 18.31 -7.46 -38.33
N ARG A 260 18.76 -6.22 -38.50
CA ARG A 260 18.32 -5.04 -37.73
C ARG A 260 17.13 -4.35 -38.38
N PHE A 261 16.29 -3.71 -37.55
CA PHE A 261 15.23 -2.85 -38.06
C PHE A 261 15.80 -1.72 -38.90
N ARG A 262 15.13 -1.42 -40.01
CA ARG A 262 15.32 -0.17 -40.74
C ARG A 262 14.34 0.85 -40.19
N ASN A 263 14.85 2.03 -39.82
CA ASN A 263 13.97 3.09 -39.31
C ASN A 263 12.88 3.41 -40.33
N ARG A 264 11.65 3.47 -39.84
CA ARG A 264 10.48 3.93 -40.58
C ARG A 264 10.06 5.24 -39.95
N SER A 265 10.06 6.30 -40.76
CA SER A 265 9.76 7.66 -40.33
C SER A 265 8.74 8.30 -41.26
N TYR A 266 7.74 8.97 -40.69
CA TYR A 266 6.73 9.73 -41.41
C TYR A 266 6.82 11.20 -41.06
N ARG A 267 6.67 12.08 -42.06
CA ARG A 267 6.89 13.53 -41.88
C ARG A 267 5.81 14.24 -41.08
N GLN A 268 4.58 13.72 -41.09
CA GLN A 268 3.43 14.36 -40.48
C GLN A 268 2.51 13.31 -39.82
N PRO A 269 1.77 13.68 -38.76
CA PRO A 269 0.67 12.87 -38.25
C PRO A 269 -0.34 12.55 -39.36
N GLN A 270 -1.03 11.41 -39.26
CA GLN A 270 -2.02 10.96 -40.23
C GLN A 270 -3.36 10.69 -39.57
N GLU A 271 -4.41 11.35 -40.05
CA GLU A 271 -5.76 11.20 -39.52
C GLU A 271 -6.19 9.72 -39.40
N GLY A 272 -6.79 9.38 -38.26
CA GLY A 272 -7.29 8.03 -37.98
C GLY A 272 -6.22 6.97 -37.66
N VAL A 273 -4.93 7.30 -37.73
CA VAL A 273 -3.83 6.36 -37.44
C VAL A 273 -3.34 6.51 -36.00
N ARG A 274 -3.13 5.37 -35.33
CA ARG A 274 -2.38 5.28 -34.07
C ARG A 274 -1.00 4.70 -34.34
N ASP A 275 0.04 5.47 -34.04
CA ASP A 275 1.42 5.09 -34.30
C ASP A 275 2.01 4.22 -33.19
N TYR A 276 2.95 3.35 -33.57
CA TYR A 276 3.75 2.52 -32.65
C TYR A 276 5.22 2.91 -32.76
N ALA A 277 5.96 2.89 -31.66
CA ALA A 277 7.40 3.01 -31.62
C ALA A 277 8.03 1.65 -31.28
N ILE A 278 9.16 1.32 -31.89
CA ILE A 278 9.88 0.06 -31.66
C ILE A 278 11.35 0.38 -31.38
N LEU A 279 11.85 -0.04 -30.22
CA LEU A 279 13.26 0.07 -29.84
C LEU A 279 13.81 -1.33 -29.56
N ALA A 280 14.87 -1.72 -30.26
CA ALA A 280 15.46 -3.05 -30.20
C ALA A 280 16.94 -3.00 -29.78
N VAL A 281 17.31 -3.91 -28.88
CA VAL A 281 18.68 -4.16 -28.43
C VAL A 281 19.18 -5.45 -29.07
N HIS A 282 20.40 -5.44 -29.61
CA HIS A 282 21.04 -6.61 -30.21
C HIS A 282 22.26 -7.04 -29.39
N MET A 283 22.29 -8.31 -28.99
CA MET A 283 23.37 -8.89 -28.21
C MET A 283 23.87 -10.17 -28.88
N SER A 284 25.17 -10.24 -29.15
CA SER A 284 25.84 -11.49 -29.55
C SER A 284 26.27 -12.21 -28.28
N VAL A 285 25.74 -13.42 -28.08
CA VAL A 285 25.93 -14.19 -26.85
C VAL A 285 26.57 -15.52 -27.23
N LYS A 286 27.74 -15.81 -26.66
CA LYS A 286 28.45 -17.06 -26.89
C LYS A 286 27.68 -18.25 -26.31
N PRO A 287 28.00 -19.48 -26.75
CA PRO A 287 27.43 -20.70 -26.17
C PRO A 287 27.54 -20.69 -24.65
N TRP A 288 26.42 -20.93 -23.95
CA TRP A 288 26.34 -21.03 -22.49
C TRP A 288 26.69 -19.75 -21.70
N GLU A 289 26.79 -18.61 -22.38
CA GLU A 289 26.90 -17.28 -21.74
C GLU A 289 25.53 -16.58 -21.70
N SER A 290 25.44 -15.49 -20.93
CA SER A 290 24.23 -14.67 -20.82
C SER A 290 24.43 -13.27 -21.37
N GLY A 291 23.41 -12.76 -22.06
CA GLY A 291 23.28 -11.35 -22.46
C GLY A 291 22.13 -10.67 -21.74
N LYS A 292 22.24 -9.35 -21.52
CA LYS A 292 21.23 -8.54 -20.83
C LYS A 292 20.85 -7.32 -21.67
N ALA A 293 19.56 -7.02 -21.72
CA ALA A 293 19.02 -5.81 -22.33
C ALA A 293 18.14 -5.07 -21.33
N ARG A 294 18.55 -3.84 -20.98
CA ARG A 294 17.81 -2.97 -20.07
C ARG A 294 16.92 -2.01 -20.85
N PHE A 295 15.70 -1.82 -20.37
CA PHE A 295 14.74 -0.88 -20.92
C PHE A 295 14.09 -0.06 -19.81
N ILE A 296 13.83 1.21 -20.11
CA ILE A 296 12.97 2.08 -19.32
C ILE A 296 11.74 2.44 -20.17
N LEU A 297 10.57 2.37 -19.55
CA LEU A 297 9.36 3.04 -20.03
C LEU A 297 9.01 4.14 -19.02
N ALA A 298 9.29 5.39 -19.37
CA ALA A 298 9.02 6.56 -18.54
C ALA A 298 7.82 7.36 -19.08
N TRP A 299 7.15 8.11 -18.20
CA TRP A 299 6.02 8.95 -18.58
C TRP A 299 6.05 10.31 -17.87
N SER A 300 5.44 11.30 -18.51
CA SER A 300 5.21 12.62 -17.92
C SER A 300 3.86 13.16 -18.37
N PHE A 301 2.89 13.19 -17.46
CA PHE A 301 1.55 13.76 -17.62
C PHE A 301 1.34 14.83 -16.54
N PRO A 302 1.88 16.04 -16.72
CA PRO A 302 2.05 16.98 -15.63
C PRO A 302 0.75 17.49 -15.03
N ASN A 303 -0.30 17.61 -15.83
CA ASN A 303 -1.50 18.35 -15.47
C ASN A 303 -2.56 17.42 -14.87
N CYS A 304 -3.00 17.75 -13.66
CA CYS A 304 -4.07 17.08 -12.94
C CYS A 304 -5.28 18.01 -12.81
N TYR A 305 -6.46 17.42 -12.79
CA TYR A 305 -7.72 18.12 -12.58
C TYR A 305 -8.70 17.20 -11.86
N ASN A 306 -9.68 17.79 -11.18
CA ASN A 306 -10.66 17.02 -10.43
C ASN A 306 -11.77 16.50 -11.37
N TYR A 307 -11.48 15.39 -12.06
CA TYR A 307 -12.41 14.75 -13.00
C TYR A 307 -13.52 13.94 -12.31
N TRP A 308 -13.38 13.65 -11.03
CA TRP A 308 -14.27 12.77 -10.26
C TRP A 308 -15.33 13.56 -9.47
N LYS A 309 -15.02 14.80 -9.06
CA LYS A 309 -15.93 15.83 -8.51
C LYS A 309 -15.69 17.18 -9.22
N PRO A 310 -16.18 17.33 -10.47
CA PRO A 310 -15.98 18.54 -11.27
C PRO A 310 -16.44 19.83 -10.58
N GLU A 311 -15.75 20.95 -10.83
CA GLU A 311 -16.02 22.26 -10.21
C GLU A 311 -17.15 23.07 -10.90
N GLY A 312 -17.90 22.45 -11.84
CA GLY A 312 -18.97 23.06 -12.63
C GLY A 312 -18.66 23.12 -14.13
N ASP A 313 -19.37 23.99 -14.87
CA ASP A 313 -19.28 24.10 -16.34
C ASP A 313 -18.07 24.92 -16.85
N GLY A 314 -17.25 25.44 -15.95
CA GLY A 314 -16.06 26.23 -16.27
C GLY A 314 -14.86 25.38 -16.69
N LYS A 315 -13.75 26.04 -17.08
CA LYS A 315 -12.46 25.35 -17.21
C LYS A 315 -12.05 24.81 -15.83
N PRO A 316 -11.66 23.52 -15.71
CA PRO A 316 -11.29 22.96 -14.43
C PRO A 316 -10.01 23.61 -13.90
N THR A 317 -9.89 23.71 -12.57
CA THR A 317 -8.64 24.14 -11.96
C THR A 317 -7.59 23.05 -12.17
N ILE A 318 -6.45 23.45 -12.74
CA ILE A 318 -5.31 22.57 -12.99
C ILE A 318 -4.29 22.73 -11.87
N TRP A 319 -3.81 21.61 -11.34
CA TRP A 319 -2.60 21.55 -10.51
C TRP A 319 -1.61 20.59 -11.13
N LYS A 320 -0.34 20.64 -10.72
CA LYS A 320 0.67 19.71 -11.23
C LYS A 320 0.85 18.50 -10.33
N ASN A 321 1.19 17.37 -10.95
CA ASN A 321 1.86 16.28 -10.24
C ASN A 321 3.19 16.75 -9.64
N TYR A 322 3.75 15.96 -8.73
CA TYR A 322 5.07 16.23 -8.15
C TYR A 322 6.24 15.99 -9.14
N TYR A 323 6.24 14.86 -9.87
CA TYR A 323 7.38 14.47 -10.70
C TYR A 323 7.77 15.47 -11.82
N PRO A 324 6.86 16.27 -12.43
CA PRO A 324 7.23 17.32 -13.38
C PRO A 324 8.02 18.49 -12.76
N ILE A 325 8.00 18.63 -11.43
CA ILE A 325 8.84 19.60 -10.71
C ILE A 325 10.29 19.11 -10.62
N ILE A 326 10.49 17.79 -10.68
CA ILE A 326 11.79 17.13 -10.57
C ILE A 326 12.41 16.88 -11.95
N PHE A 327 11.59 16.40 -12.90
CA PHE A 327 12.00 16.07 -14.26
C PHE A 327 11.19 16.88 -15.26
N ARG A 328 11.84 17.45 -16.27
CA ARG A 328 11.17 18.26 -17.29
C ARG A 328 10.20 17.45 -18.14
N ASP A 329 10.59 16.22 -18.50
CA ASP A 329 9.80 15.33 -19.35
C ASP A 329 10.17 13.84 -19.14
N SER A 330 9.52 12.94 -19.87
CA SER A 330 9.80 11.50 -19.73
C SER A 330 11.19 11.11 -20.25
N VAL A 331 11.82 11.91 -21.13
CA VAL A 331 13.19 11.66 -21.61
C VAL A 331 14.21 11.93 -20.51
N GLU A 332 14.08 13.05 -19.79
CA GLU A 332 14.94 13.33 -18.64
C GLU A 332 14.80 12.27 -17.55
N THR A 333 13.57 11.86 -17.27
CA THR A 333 13.29 10.73 -16.36
C THR A 333 14.00 9.47 -16.82
N ALA A 334 13.85 9.05 -18.09
CA ALA A 334 14.45 7.82 -18.60
C ALA A 334 15.98 7.82 -18.52
N ILE A 335 16.61 8.96 -18.83
CA ILE A 335 18.06 9.12 -18.73
C ILE A 335 18.54 9.09 -17.28
N TYR A 336 17.82 9.74 -16.37
CA TYR A 336 18.11 9.65 -14.94
C TYR A 336 18.08 8.20 -14.46
N CYS A 337 17.05 7.45 -14.87
CA CYS A 337 16.86 6.05 -14.51
C CYS A 337 18.03 5.17 -14.96
N LEU A 338 18.45 5.24 -16.23
CA LEU A 338 19.54 4.43 -16.77
C LEU A 338 20.90 4.83 -16.19
N ASN A 339 21.18 6.13 -16.04
CA ASN A 339 22.42 6.61 -15.44
C ASN A 339 22.57 6.23 -13.95
N ASN A 340 21.47 5.95 -13.27
CA ASN A 340 21.44 5.56 -11.86
C ASN A 340 20.98 4.11 -11.66
N TRP A 341 20.92 3.28 -12.72
CA TRP A 341 20.29 1.97 -12.68
C TRP A 341 20.80 1.12 -11.53
N ASP A 342 22.13 0.95 -11.42
CA ASP A 342 22.73 0.06 -10.44
C ASP A 342 22.42 0.52 -9.01
N ARG A 343 22.59 1.82 -8.71
CA ARG A 343 22.24 2.41 -7.40
C ARG A 343 20.77 2.21 -7.05
N LEU A 344 19.87 2.47 -7.99
CA LEU A 344 18.42 2.36 -7.79
C LEU A 344 18.01 0.90 -7.58
N TYR A 345 18.55 -0.01 -8.38
CA TYR A 345 18.30 -1.45 -8.28
C TYR A 345 18.87 -2.02 -6.98
N GLU A 346 20.14 -1.78 -6.67
CA GLU A 346 20.79 -2.29 -5.45
C GLU A 346 20.08 -1.86 -4.18
N LYS A 347 19.69 -0.58 -4.06
CA LYS A 347 18.96 -0.10 -2.87
C LYS A 347 17.57 -0.72 -2.75
N THR A 348 16.89 -0.92 -3.89
CA THR A 348 15.57 -1.58 -3.94
C THR A 348 15.68 -3.06 -3.54
N ILE A 349 16.71 -3.75 -4.03
CA ILE A 349 16.99 -5.14 -3.71
C ILE A 349 17.39 -5.29 -2.24
N LYS A 350 18.18 -4.36 -1.69
CA LYS A 350 18.55 -4.35 -0.27
C LYS A 350 17.32 -4.30 0.64
N PHE A 351 16.35 -3.44 0.32
CA PHE A 351 15.07 -3.40 1.05
C PHE A 351 14.28 -4.70 0.90
N ARG A 352 14.11 -5.19 -0.34
CA ARG A 352 13.44 -6.47 -0.60
C ARG A 352 14.06 -7.59 0.22
N ASP A 353 15.37 -7.74 0.17
CA ASP A 353 16.08 -8.82 0.86
C ASP A 353 16.01 -8.67 2.39
N ALA A 354 16.04 -7.45 2.91
CA ALA A 354 15.83 -7.19 4.34
C ALA A 354 14.44 -7.68 4.78
N LEU A 355 13.38 -7.36 4.04
CA LEU A 355 12.02 -7.80 4.34
C LEU A 355 11.84 -9.32 4.19
N PHE A 356 12.24 -9.89 3.05
CA PHE A 356 12.04 -11.30 2.73
C PHE A 356 13.01 -12.25 3.45
N SER A 357 14.10 -11.75 4.03
CA SER A 357 14.96 -12.55 4.91
C SER A 357 14.41 -12.74 6.33
N SER A 358 13.22 -12.19 6.61
CA SER A 358 12.55 -12.36 7.91
C SER A 358 12.21 -13.83 8.18
N THR A 359 12.32 -14.26 9.43
CA THR A 359 11.94 -15.63 9.86
C THR A 359 10.46 -15.77 10.19
N LEU A 360 9.64 -14.78 9.83
CA LEU A 360 8.19 -14.78 10.05
C LEU A 360 7.49 -15.78 9.12
N PRO A 361 6.27 -16.23 9.45
CA PRO A 361 5.49 -17.07 8.54
C PRO A 361 5.34 -16.44 7.16
N VAL A 362 5.44 -17.24 6.11
CA VAL A 362 5.52 -16.75 4.73
C VAL A 362 4.30 -15.92 4.31
N PHE A 363 3.09 -16.29 4.77
CA PHE A 363 1.87 -15.54 4.51
C PHE A 363 1.85 -14.17 5.21
N ILE A 364 2.61 -13.97 6.29
CA ILE A 364 2.79 -12.66 6.91
C ILE A 364 3.66 -11.76 6.03
N ILE A 365 4.78 -12.31 5.53
CA ILE A 365 5.68 -11.58 4.63
C ILE A 365 4.94 -11.23 3.34
N ASP A 366 4.11 -12.13 2.83
CA ASP A 366 3.19 -11.89 1.72
C ASP A 366 2.20 -10.75 2.00
N ALA A 367 1.48 -10.80 3.13
CA ALA A 367 0.56 -9.72 3.52
C ALA A 367 1.25 -8.34 3.58
N VAL A 368 2.41 -8.26 4.24
CA VAL A 368 3.16 -7.02 4.38
C VAL A 368 3.70 -6.54 3.02
N SER A 369 4.40 -7.41 2.29
CA SER A 369 5.04 -7.04 1.02
C SER A 369 4.03 -6.74 -0.09
N ALA A 370 2.89 -7.43 -0.12
CA ALA A 370 1.88 -7.17 -1.11
C ALA A 370 1.17 -5.84 -0.86
N ASN A 371 0.78 -5.54 0.38
CA ASN A 371 -0.02 -4.34 0.66
C ASN A 371 0.80 -3.04 0.63
N ILE A 372 2.13 -3.08 0.79
CA ILE A 372 2.96 -1.89 0.52
C ILE A 372 2.93 -1.46 -0.96
N SER A 373 2.50 -2.33 -1.88
CA SER A 373 2.35 -1.99 -3.29
C SER A 373 1.22 -0.99 -3.55
N ILE A 374 0.28 -0.83 -2.61
CA ILE A 374 -0.79 0.18 -2.70
C ILE A 374 -0.19 1.58 -2.83
N LEU A 375 0.97 1.84 -2.21
CA LEU A 375 1.70 3.11 -2.34
C LEU A 375 2.12 3.44 -3.77
N LYS A 376 2.21 2.44 -4.66
CA LYS A 376 2.54 2.61 -6.08
C LYS A 376 1.31 2.52 -7.00
N SER A 377 0.11 2.39 -6.44
CA SER A 377 -1.13 2.33 -7.21
C SER A 377 -1.75 3.72 -7.38
N PRO A 378 -2.73 3.89 -8.29
CA PRO A 378 -3.49 5.13 -8.44
C PRO A 378 -4.35 5.52 -7.24
N THR A 379 -4.43 4.68 -6.20
CA THR A 379 -4.97 5.08 -4.89
C THR A 379 -4.20 6.28 -4.34
N ILE A 380 -2.95 6.50 -4.76
CA ILE A 380 -2.08 7.59 -4.31
C ILE A 380 -1.83 8.61 -5.42
N LEU A 381 -1.82 9.88 -5.02
CA LEU A 381 -1.33 11.02 -5.79
C LEU A 381 -0.23 11.73 -4.99
N ARG A 382 0.68 12.41 -5.70
CA ARG A 382 1.57 13.40 -5.10
C ARG A 382 1.28 14.77 -5.66
N LEU A 383 0.93 15.69 -4.77
CA LEU A 383 0.59 17.06 -5.10
C LEU A 383 1.83 17.84 -5.53
N GLU A 384 1.64 19.03 -6.06
CA GLU A 384 2.71 19.87 -6.64
C GLU A 384 3.83 20.19 -5.63
N ASP A 385 3.48 20.41 -4.36
CA ASP A 385 4.44 20.63 -3.26
C ASP A 385 5.11 19.33 -2.75
N GLY A 386 4.71 18.19 -3.33
CA GLY A 386 5.14 16.86 -2.95
C GLY A 386 4.33 16.24 -1.82
N SER A 387 3.31 16.88 -1.29
CA SER A 387 2.48 16.30 -0.24
C SER A 387 1.71 15.08 -0.76
N LEU A 388 1.46 14.14 0.15
CA LEU A 388 0.71 12.93 -0.13
C LEU A 388 -0.79 13.24 -0.15
N TYR A 389 -1.47 12.72 -1.17
CA TYR A 389 -2.91 12.59 -1.21
C TYR A 389 -3.25 11.15 -1.59
N GLY A 390 -4.32 10.61 -1.03
CA GLY A 390 -4.83 9.31 -1.44
C GLY A 390 -6.34 9.26 -1.43
N PHE A 391 -6.89 8.43 -2.31
CA PHE A 391 -8.24 7.90 -2.21
C PHE A 391 -8.29 6.79 -1.16
N GLU A 392 -9.46 6.22 -0.93
CA GLU A 392 -9.56 4.99 -0.12
C GLU A 392 -9.17 3.77 -0.95
N GLY A 393 -9.59 3.74 -2.22
CA GLY A 393 -9.25 2.71 -3.19
C GLY A 393 -9.52 3.21 -4.61
N CYS A 394 -9.73 2.29 -5.55
CA CYS A 394 -9.96 2.61 -6.95
C CYS A 394 -11.20 1.91 -7.52
N HIS A 395 -12.08 2.67 -8.17
CA HIS A 395 -12.97 2.16 -9.22
C HIS A 395 -12.14 1.86 -10.48
N PRO A 396 -12.73 1.24 -11.53
CA PRO A 396 -11.98 0.98 -12.75
C PRO A 396 -11.38 2.23 -13.42
N ASN A 397 -12.08 3.38 -13.36
CA ASN A 397 -11.69 4.60 -14.07
C ASN A 397 -11.60 5.86 -13.17
N SER A 398 -11.69 5.70 -11.85
CA SER A 398 -11.68 6.82 -10.89
C SER A 398 -11.23 6.35 -9.52
N GLY A 399 -10.66 7.24 -8.71
CA GLY A 399 -10.51 6.98 -7.27
C GLY A 399 -11.87 6.62 -6.67
N CYS A 400 -11.87 5.67 -5.73
CA CYS A 400 -13.05 5.28 -4.97
C CYS A 400 -13.07 6.05 -3.66
N CYS A 401 -14.21 6.69 -3.39
CA CYS A 401 -14.45 7.63 -2.31
C CYS A 401 -13.57 8.89 -2.40
N GLU A 402 -14.17 10.05 -2.16
CA GLU A 402 -13.47 11.34 -2.29
C GLU A 402 -12.50 11.57 -1.12
N GLY A 403 -11.30 12.06 -1.43
CA GLY A 403 -10.42 12.60 -0.42
C GLY A 403 -9.62 11.57 0.36
N SER A 404 -8.57 12.06 1.02
CA SER A 404 -7.78 11.29 1.97
C SER A 404 -8.57 11.08 3.26
N CYS A 405 -9.47 10.10 3.21
CA CYS A 405 -10.43 9.83 4.28
C CYS A 405 -9.71 9.44 5.59
N MET A 406 -9.81 10.27 6.62
CA MET A 406 -9.02 10.13 7.85
C MET A 406 -9.28 8.80 8.55
N HIS A 407 -10.52 8.31 8.57
CA HIS A 407 -10.84 7.05 9.24
C HIS A 407 -10.27 5.81 8.53
N VAL A 408 -10.05 5.86 7.21
CA VAL A 408 -9.40 4.77 6.45
C VAL A 408 -7.88 4.87 6.62
N TRP A 409 -7.35 6.07 6.43
CA TRP A 409 -5.91 6.35 6.51
C TRP A 409 -5.33 6.20 7.92
N ALA A 410 -6.17 6.24 8.95
CA ALA A 410 -5.79 5.89 10.32
C ALA A 410 -5.18 4.47 10.44
N TYR A 411 -5.70 3.51 9.67
CA TYR A 411 -5.22 2.11 9.65
C TYR A 411 -3.92 1.93 8.85
N ALA A 412 -3.64 2.83 7.90
CA ALA A 412 -2.52 2.73 6.98
C ALA A 412 -1.18 3.09 7.66
N TYR A 413 -0.60 2.16 8.41
CA TYR A 413 0.67 2.37 9.11
C TYR A 413 1.92 2.19 8.25
N ALA A 414 1.82 1.48 7.12
CA ALA A 414 2.97 1.26 6.25
C ALA A 414 3.64 2.57 5.78
N SER A 415 2.85 3.59 5.42
CA SER A 415 3.35 4.91 5.03
C SER A 415 4.13 5.59 6.15
N LEU A 416 3.67 5.49 7.40
CA LEU A 416 4.37 6.07 8.55
C LEU A 416 5.78 5.48 8.73
N PHE A 417 5.92 4.16 8.64
CA PHE A 417 7.21 3.50 8.87
C PHE A 417 8.15 3.55 7.66
N LEU A 418 7.62 3.56 6.44
CA LEU A 418 8.42 3.51 5.22
C LEU A 418 8.69 4.89 4.62
N PHE A 419 7.75 5.83 4.76
CA PHE A 419 7.83 7.19 4.22
C PHE A 419 7.19 8.23 5.17
N PRO A 420 7.71 8.39 6.41
CA PRO A 420 7.09 9.23 7.45
C PRO A 420 6.85 10.67 7.02
N LYS A 421 7.72 11.24 6.17
CA LYS A 421 7.55 12.57 5.59
C LYS A 421 6.29 12.67 4.72
N LEU A 422 6.02 11.65 3.91
CA LEU A 422 4.81 11.60 3.07
C LEU A 422 3.58 11.40 3.95
N ASP A 423 3.64 10.47 4.91
CA ASP A 423 2.54 10.21 5.84
C ASP A 423 2.11 11.49 6.58
N ARG A 424 3.08 12.16 7.22
CA ARG A 424 2.88 13.43 7.92
C ARG A 424 2.27 14.50 7.03
N SER A 425 2.73 14.62 5.78
CA SER A 425 2.25 15.66 4.88
C SER A 425 0.74 15.58 4.63
N MET A 426 0.15 14.37 4.59
CA MET A 426 -1.30 14.21 4.47
C MET A 426 -2.05 14.76 5.69
N TRP A 427 -1.57 14.47 6.90
CA TRP A 427 -2.17 14.98 8.14
C TRP A 427 -1.98 16.49 8.30
N ASP A 428 -0.81 17.03 7.90
CA ASP A 428 -0.55 18.47 7.86
C ASP A 428 -1.56 19.18 6.94
N LEU A 429 -1.96 18.56 5.82
CA LEU A 429 -2.99 19.10 4.93
C LEU A 429 -4.37 19.13 5.60
N HIS A 430 -4.78 18.08 6.32
CA HIS A 430 -6.02 18.07 7.10
C HIS A 430 -6.07 19.18 8.13
N TYR A 431 -5.00 19.36 8.92
CA TYR A 431 -4.93 20.45 9.91
C TYR A 431 -4.98 21.83 9.26
N LYS A 432 -4.46 21.97 8.04
CA LYS A 432 -4.40 23.26 7.35
C LYS A 432 -5.68 23.62 6.60
N TYR A 433 -6.33 22.65 5.95
CA TYR A 433 -7.42 22.90 5.01
C TYR A 433 -8.79 22.44 5.52
N ASP A 434 -8.84 21.43 6.40
CA ASP A 434 -10.08 20.82 6.84
C ASP A 434 -10.46 21.18 8.28
N GLN A 435 -9.51 21.62 9.11
CA GLN A 435 -9.77 22.00 10.50
C GLN A 435 -10.48 23.36 10.63
N ARG A 436 -11.58 23.38 11.39
CA ARG A 436 -12.31 24.58 11.81
C ARG A 436 -11.60 25.31 12.95
N GLU A 437 -12.03 26.53 13.24
CA GLU A 437 -11.49 27.31 14.35
C GLU A 437 -11.71 26.64 15.72
N ASP A 438 -12.83 25.95 15.90
CA ASP A 438 -13.19 25.18 17.10
C ASP A 438 -12.57 23.77 17.14
N GLY A 439 -11.79 23.40 16.13
CA GLY A 439 -11.00 22.16 16.12
C GLY A 439 -11.63 20.98 15.39
N GLY A 440 -12.90 21.03 15.01
CA GLY A 440 -13.54 20.00 14.20
C GLY A 440 -12.91 19.89 12.82
N ILE A 441 -12.59 18.66 12.37
CA ILE A 441 -11.91 18.40 11.10
C ILE A 441 -12.87 17.70 10.13
N SER A 442 -13.01 18.24 8.93
CA SER A 442 -13.69 17.53 7.84
C SER A 442 -12.85 16.32 7.41
N PHE A 443 -13.42 15.12 7.54
CA PHE A 443 -12.66 13.87 7.43
C PHE A 443 -12.20 13.49 6.01
N ARG A 444 -12.48 14.30 4.98
CA ARG A 444 -12.11 14.06 3.57
C ARG A 444 -11.48 15.31 2.94
N LEU A 445 -10.18 15.26 2.73
CA LEU A 445 -9.42 16.32 2.08
C LEU A 445 -9.88 16.52 0.62
N GLN A 446 -10.24 17.75 0.23
CA GLN A 446 -10.74 18.06 -1.10
C GLN A 446 -9.63 18.61 -2.03
N LEU A 447 -9.67 18.24 -3.32
CA LEU A 447 -8.76 18.78 -4.35
C LEU A 447 -9.50 19.61 -5.42
N PRO A 448 -8.92 20.70 -5.95
CA PRO A 448 -7.63 21.27 -5.56
C PRO A 448 -7.65 21.82 -4.12
N LEU A 449 -6.48 21.85 -3.48
CA LEU A 449 -6.35 22.32 -2.10
C LEU A 449 -6.89 23.75 -1.97
N GLY A 450 -7.71 23.99 -0.95
CA GLY A 450 -8.35 25.29 -0.72
C GLY A 450 -9.68 25.50 -1.44
N ARG A 451 -10.21 24.51 -2.16
CA ARG A 451 -11.55 24.60 -2.79
C ARG A 451 -12.74 24.64 -1.83
N GLY A 452 -12.47 24.49 -0.53
CA GLY A 452 -13.47 24.29 0.52
C GLY A 452 -13.37 22.89 1.12
N ARG A 453 -14.12 22.71 2.21
CA ARG A 453 -14.17 21.45 2.96
C ARG A 453 -15.18 20.48 2.36
N TRP A 454 -15.09 19.21 2.76
CA TRP A 454 -16.12 18.22 2.46
C TRP A 454 -17.49 18.68 3.02
N ASP A 455 -18.55 18.44 2.24
CA ASP A 455 -19.89 18.96 2.51
C ASP A 455 -20.63 18.22 3.64
N SER A 456 -20.03 17.19 4.24
CA SER A 456 -20.61 16.52 5.41
C SER A 456 -20.71 17.50 6.59
N PRO A 457 -21.87 17.57 7.26
CA PRO A 457 -22.01 18.38 8.46
C PRO A 457 -21.31 17.78 9.69
N HIS A 458 -20.85 16.53 9.63
CA HIS A 458 -20.27 15.83 10.79
C HIS A 458 -18.76 15.66 10.67
N ALA A 459 -18.06 15.85 11.80
CA ALA A 459 -16.71 15.31 11.96
C ALA A 459 -16.82 13.80 12.21
N ALA A 460 -15.90 13.01 11.65
CA ALA A 460 -15.82 11.59 11.97
C ALA A 460 -15.05 11.42 13.28
N ALA A 461 -15.66 10.86 14.34
CA ALA A 461 -15.03 10.73 15.65
C ALA A 461 -13.74 9.89 15.59
N ASP A 462 -13.78 8.77 14.87
CA ASP A 462 -12.61 7.93 14.62
C ASP A 462 -11.52 8.66 13.84
N GLY A 463 -11.87 9.39 12.76
CA GLY A 463 -10.94 10.21 12.00
C GLY A 463 -10.30 11.33 12.83
N GLN A 464 -11.12 12.07 13.59
CA GLN A 464 -10.71 13.18 14.44
C GLN A 464 -9.64 12.75 15.45
N PHE A 465 -9.94 11.74 16.26
CA PHE A 465 -9.04 11.29 17.32
C PHE A 465 -7.86 10.49 16.77
N CYS A 466 -8.02 9.76 15.66
CA CYS A 466 -6.89 9.14 14.99
C CYS A 466 -5.90 10.17 14.45
N SER A 467 -6.32 11.39 14.08
CA SER A 467 -5.37 12.45 13.69
C SER A 467 -4.35 12.74 14.79
N VAL A 468 -4.80 12.80 16.05
CA VAL A 468 -3.98 13.04 17.24
C VAL A 468 -3.05 11.86 17.51
N ILE A 469 -3.59 10.64 17.43
CA ILE A 469 -2.82 9.40 17.61
C ILE A 469 -1.72 9.29 16.54
N ARG A 470 -2.03 9.63 15.29
CA ARG A 470 -1.09 9.62 14.17
C ARG A 470 -0.02 10.69 14.31
N ALA A 471 -0.39 11.88 14.78
CA ALA A 471 0.56 12.94 15.11
C ALA A 471 1.55 12.50 16.20
N TYR A 472 1.04 11.89 17.27
CA TYR A 472 1.87 11.31 18.33
C TYR A 472 2.79 10.20 17.78
N ALA A 473 2.26 9.28 16.98
CA ALA A 473 3.04 8.19 16.38
C ALA A 473 4.20 8.71 15.51
N TYR A 474 3.95 9.74 14.68
CA TYR A 474 5.00 10.39 13.89
C TYR A 474 6.08 11.00 14.79
N TRP A 475 5.70 11.76 15.82
CA TRP A 475 6.66 12.36 16.73
C TRP A 475 7.51 11.30 17.45
N LYS A 476 6.90 10.23 17.97
CA LYS A 476 7.64 9.13 18.62
C LYS A 476 8.54 8.36 17.65
N LEU A 477 8.15 8.23 16.38
CA LEU A 477 8.94 7.50 15.37
C LEU A 477 10.13 8.31 14.83
N THR A 478 10.02 9.64 14.83
CA THR A 478 11.00 10.54 14.19
C THR A 478 11.83 11.35 15.18
N GLY A 479 11.31 11.64 16.36
CA GLY A 479 11.89 12.61 17.29
C GLY A 479 11.80 14.07 16.80
N ASP A 480 10.90 14.38 15.86
CA ASP A 480 10.77 15.71 15.24
C ASP A 480 10.03 16.70 16.17
N ASP A 481 10.75 17.17 17.18
CA ASP A 481 10.24 18.10 18.19
C ASP A 481 9.87 19.46 17.62
N GLU A 482 10.56 19.90 16.56
CA GLU A 482 10.26 21.17 15.91
C GLU A 482 8.92 21.10 15.19
N TRP A 483 8.63 20.00 14.49
CA TRP A 483 7.31 19.80 13.90
C TRP A 483 6.22 19.74 14.98
N LEU A 484 6.43 19.00 16.07
CA LEU A 484 5.45 18.94 17.15
C LEU A 484 5.12 20.33 17.68
N ARG A 485 6.13 21.16 17.97
CA ARG A 485 5.94 22.55 18.43
C ARG A 485 5.11 23.39 17.46
N ARG A 486 5.33 23.23 16.14
CA ARG A 486 4.58 23.98 15.10
C ARG A 486 3.14 23.50 14.98
N SER A 487 2.89 22.20 15.11
CA SER A 487 1.58 21.58 14.89
C SER A 487 0.72 21.49 16.16
N TRP A 488 1.31 21.67 17.35
CA TRP A 488 0.66 21.46 18.64
C TRP A 488 -0.68 22.17 18.78
N ARG A 489 -0.78 23.43 18.37
CA ARG A 489 -2.03 24.20 18.46
C ARG A 489 -3.19 23.50 17.72
N SER A 490 -2.93 22.95 16.54
CA SER A 490 -3.93 22.23 15.75
C SER A 490 -4.27 20.87 16.37
N ILE A 491 -3.26 20.15 16.87
CA ILE A 491 -3.46 18.86 17.57
C ILE A 491 -4.31 19.07 18.82
N LYS A 492 -3.96 20.05 19.65
CA LYS A 492 -4.69 20.45 20.85
C LYS A 492 -6.17 20.71 20.55
N LYS A 493 -6.44 21.63 19.61
CA LYS A 493 -7.82 21.93 19.18
C LYS A 493 -8.59 20.69 18.70
N SER A 494 -7.91 19.73 18.05
CA SER A 494 -8.57 18.51 17.60
C SER A 494 -9.09 17.65 18.76
N ILE A 495 -8.36 17.60 19.88
CA ILE A 495 -8.81 16.95 21.12
C ILE A 495 -9.98 17.73 21.73
N GLU A 496 -9.81 19.04 21.89
CA GLU A 496 -10.74 19.90 22.63
C GLU A 496 -12.09 20.08 21.93
N TYR A 497 -12.19 19.78 20.64
CA TYR A 497 -13.46 19.77 19.91
C TYR A 497 -14.48 18.81 20.53
N ALA A 498 -14.04 17.76 21.23
CA ALA A 498 -14.93 16.82 21.92
C ALA A 498 -15.90 17.52 22.89
N TRP A 499 -15.45 18.58 23.57
CA TRP A 499 -16.25 19.34 24.54
C TRP A 499 -16.51 20.80 24.12
N ALA A 500 -16.28 21.12 22.84
CA ALA A 500 -16.61 22.44 22.33
C ALA A 500 -18.13 22.65 22.33
N GLU A 501 -18.61 23.78 22.85
CA GLU A 501 -20.05 24.10 22.81
C GLU A 501 -20.60 24.22 21.38
N THR A 502 -19.73 24.46 20.40
CA THR A 502 -20.03 24.52 18.98
C THR A 502 -20.04 23.16 18.29
N ASN A 503 -19.67 22.09 18.99
CA ASN A 503 -19.76 20.73 18.47
C ASN A 503 -21.23 20.31 18.37
N GLU A 504 -21.73 20.34 17.14
CA GLU A 504 -23.10 19.97 16.77
C GLU A 504 -23.49 18.53 17.17
N ASP A 505 -22.49 17.68 17.37
CA ASP A 505 -22.61 16.26 17.65
C ASP A 505 -22.50 15.92 19.15
N ARG A 506 -22.19 16.91 20.00
CA ARG A 506 -22.29 16.86 21.47
C ARG A 506 -21.53 15.69 22.12
N TRP A 507 -20.27 15.54 21.75
CA TRP A 507 -19.45 14.39 22.12
C TRP A 507 -19.21 14.23 23.63
N ASP A 508 -18.55 15.17 24.30
CA ASP A 508 -18.18 15.12 25.74
C ASP A 508 -18.44 16.49 26.39
N LEU A 509 -19.68 17.01 26.31
CA LEU A 509 -19.98 18.39 26.74
C LEU A 509 -19.81 18.62 28.24
N ASP A 510 -19.97 17.58 29.06
CA ASP A 510 -19.83 17.66 30.52
C ASP A 510 -18.40 17.35 31.02
N ARG A 511 -17.49 17.04 30.09
CA ARG A 511 -16.06 16.84 30.31
C ARG A 511 -15.82 15.73 31.31
N ASP A 512 -16.37 14.56 31.03
CA ASP A 512 -16.18 13.36 31.81
C ASP A 512 -15.29 12.30 31.17
N GLY A 513 -14.91 12.49 29.91
CA GLY A 513 -14.05 11.57 29.17
C GLY A 513 -14.82 10.48 28.41
N VAL A 514 -16.14 10.59 28.30
CA VAL A 514 -17.02 9.66 27.57
C VAL A 514 -17.64 10.35 26.36
N LEU A 515 -17.91 9.60 25.29
CA LEU A 515 -18.66 10.13 24.14
C LEU A 515 -20.13 9.69 24.21
N GLU A 516 -21.05 10.57 24.63
CA GLU A 516 -22.50 10.28 24.68
C GLU A 516 -23.24 10.70 23.41
N GLY A 517 -22.68 11.67 22.69
CA GLY A 517 -23.33 12.33 21.57
C GLY A 517 -23.54 11.46 20.32
N ARG A 518 -23.87 12.13 19.22
CA ARG A 518 -23.97 11.55 17.88
C ARG A 518 -22.56 11.38 17.30
N GLN A 519 -22.19 10.21 16.80
CA GLN A 519 -20.80 9.91 16.44
C GLN A 519 -20.69 9.32 15.04
N HIS A 520 -20.39 10.16 14.04
CA HIS A 520 -20.07 9.70 12.68
C HIS A 520 -18.73 8.95 12.66
N ASN A 521 -18.62 7.92 11.82
CA ASN A 521 -17.47 7.00 11.81
C ASN A 521 -17.31 6.26 10.46
N THR A 522 -16.34 5.36 10.36
CA THR A 522 -16.02 4.60 9.12
C THR A 522 -17.14 3.71 8.58
N LEU A 523 -18.23 3.50 9.31
CA LEU A 523 -19.41 2.77 8.81
C LEU A 523 -20.39 3.69 8.05
N ASP A 524 -19.98 4.94 7.78
CA ASP A 524 -20.73 5.97 7.05
C ASP A 524 -22.11 6.30 7.66
N ILE A 525 -22.30 5.99 8.96
CA ILE A 525 -23.49 6.28 9.76
C ILE A 525 -23.09 6.78 11.15
N GLU A 526 -24.06 7.34 11.88
CA GLU A 526 -23.86 7.80 13.24
C GLU A 526 -24.28 6.76 14.28
N LEU A 527 -23.40 6.53 15.25
CA LEU A 527 -23.74 5.84 16.49
C LEU A 527 -24.24 6.88 17.51
N PHE A 528 -25.21 6.50 18.34
CA PHE A 528 -25.70 7.34 19.43
C PHE A 528 -25.37 6.70 20.78
N GLY A 529 -24.95 7.53 21.74
CA GLY A 529 -24.62 7.06 23.08
C GLY A 529 -23.24 6.39 23.20
N PRO A 530 -22.85 6.05 24.42
CA PRO A 530 -21.52 5.54 24.71
C PRO A 530 -21.22 4.18 24.07
N ASN A 531 -20.03 4.08 23.47
CA ASN A 531 -19.46 2.85 22.94
C ASN A 531 -17.94 2.86 23.15
N SER A 532 -17.35 1.67 23.35
CA SER A 532 -15.91 1.56 23.66
C SER A 532 -15.00 1.84 22.46
N TRP A 533 -15.50 1.69 21.23
CA TRP A 533 -14.72 1.92 20.02
C TRP A 533 -14.33 3.39 19.90
N LEU A 534 -15.32 4.28 19.80
CA LEU A 534 -15.08 5.70 19.55
C LEU A 534 -14.63 6.43 20.83
N THR A 535 -15.23 6.09 21.99
CA THR A 535 -14.74 6.62 23.28
C THR A 535 -13.31 6.17 23.55
N GLY A 536 -12.94 4.93 23.18
CA GLY A 536 -11.57 4.47 23.29
C GLY A 536 -10.58 5.32 22.50
N LEU A 537 -10.92 5.68 21.26
CA LEU A 537 -10.05 6.52 20.43
C LEU A 537 -9.88 7.91 21.03
N TYR A 538 -10.95 8.47 21.59
CA TYR A 538 -10.88 9.72 22.36
C TYR A 538 -9.95 9.60 23.58
N LEU A 539 -10.09 8.53 24.37
CA LEU A 539 -9.20 8.27 25.52
C LEU A 539 -7.73 8.10 25.09
N ALA A 540 -7.47 7.45 23.97
CA ALA A 540 -6.12 7.34 23.40
C ALA A 540 -5.57 8.70 22.95
N ALA A 541 -6.41 9.55 22.34
CA ALA A 541 -6.03 10.91 21.96
C ALA A 541 -5.75 11.80 23.18
N LEU A 542 -6.56 11.71 24.25
CA LEU A 542 -6.29 12.38 25.53
C LEU A 542 -4.93 11.96 26.10
N LYS A 543 -4.67 10.64 26.16
CA LYS A 543 -3.41 10.12 26.70
C LYS A 543 -2.19 10.52 25.86
N ALA A 544 -2.32 10.54 24.54
CA ALA A 544 -1.29 11.07 23.65
C ALA A 544 -1.08 12.59 23.86
N GLY A 545 -2.18 13.33 24.05
CA GLY A 545 -2.19 14.74 24.41
C GLY A 545 -1.43 15.02 25.71
N VAL A 546 -1.58 14.17 26.73
CA VAL A 546 -0.84 14.28 28.00
C VAL A 546 0.67 14.28 27.75
N GLU A 547 1.21 13.26 27.07
CA GLU A 547 2.66 13.16 26.84
C GLU A 547 3.20 14.31 25.98
N MET A 548 2.46 14.74 24.96
CA MET A 548 2.86 15.88 24.11
C MET A 548 2.81 17.20 24.88
N ALA A 549 1.76 17.44 25.67
CA ALA A 549 1.63 18.64 26.49
C ALA A 549 2.74 18.72 27.55
N GLU A 550 3.05 17.61 28.24
CA GLU A 550 4.17 17.54 29.18
C GLU A 550 5.51 17.85 28.52
N TYR A 551 5.76 17.26 27.34
CA TYR A 551 6.98 17.53 26.57
C TYR A 551 7.12 19.01 26.19
N LEU A 552 6.00 19.66 25.87
CA LEU A 552 5.95 21.07 25.48
C LEU A 552 5.89 22.04 26.66
N GLY A 553 5.73 21.54 27.90
CA GLY A 553 5.64 22.35 29.11
C GLY A 553 4.24 22.89 29.43
N GLU A 554 3.19 22.33 28.81
CA GLU A 554 1.77 22.65 29.06
C GLU A 554 1.20 21.76 30.17
N ALA A 555 1.62 22.02 31.41
CA ALA A 555 1.30 21.17 32.56
C ALA A 555 -0.18 21.21 32.97
N GLU A 556 -0.88 22.33 32.79
CA GLU A 556 -2.30 22.46 33.13
C GLU A 556 -3.16 21.61 32.19
N GLU A 557 -2.89 21.70 30.88
CA GLU A 557 -3.52 20.88 29.85
C GLU A 557 -3.25 19.39 30.05
N ALA A 558 -1.99 19.02 30.34
CA ALA A 558 -1.63 17.65 30.61
C ALA A 558 -2.44 17.07 31.78
N GLU A 559 -2.67 17.86 32.84
CA GLU A 559 -3.46 17.42 33.99
C GLU A 559 -4.96 17.34 33.67
N GLU A 560 -5.50 18.29 32.88
CA GLU A 560 -6.90 18.21 32.42
C GLU A 560 -7.13 16.94 31.59
N TYR A 561 -6.27 16.67 30.60
CA TYR A 561 -6.40 15.49 29.74
C TYR A 561 -6.22 14.20 30.52
N ARG A 562 -5.29 14.15 31.48
CA ARG A 562 -5.11 13.01 32.37
C ARG A 562 -6.35 12.74 33.20
N ARG A 563 -6.96 13.78 33.77
CA ARG A 563 -8.19 13.66 34.57
C ARG A 563 -9.35 13.12 33.74
N LEU A 564 -9.53 13.61 32.51
CA LEU A 564 -10.56 13.11 31.59
C LEU A 564 -10.30 11.66 31.21
N PHE A 565 -9.06 11.31 30.86
CA PHE A 565 -8.66 9.95 30.54
C PHE A 565 -8.98 8.97 31.67
N GLU A 566 -8.57 9.27 32.90
CA GLU A 566 -8.78 8.37 34.05
C GLU A 566 -10.26 8.20 34.42
N LYS A 567 -11.06 9.28 34.28
CA LYS A 567 -12.50 9.24 34.55
C LYS A 567 -13.23 8.43 33.47
N GLY A 568 -12.99 8.73 32.19
CA GLY A 568 -13.60 8.02 31.07
C GLY A 568 -13.17 6.57 30.96
N LYS A 569 -11.89 6.24 31.18
CA LYS A 569 -11.41 4.85 31.24
C LYS A 569 -12.19 4.04 32.27
N ARG A 570 -12.32 4.56 33.50
CA ARG A 570 -13.07 3.89 34.57
C ARG A 570 -14.54 3.71 34.19
N TRP A 571 -15.17 4.74 33.64
CA TRP A 571 -16.57 4.69 33.25
C TRP A 571 -16.81 3.64 32.15
N VAL A 572 -16.01 3.64 31.08
CA VAL A 572 -16.12 2.65 29.99
C VAL A 572 -15.98 1.24 30.53
N GLU A 573 -15.01 1.03 31.40
CA GLU A 573 -14.72 -0.27 31.99
C GLU A 573 -15.80 -0.80 32.93
N GLU A 574 -16.52 0.07 33.62
CA GLU A 574 -17.60 -0.27 34.55
C GLU A 574 -18.94 -0.45 33.84
N ASN A 575 -19.19 0.32 32.78
CA ASN A 575 -20.51 0.42 32.16
C ASN A 575 -20.64 -0.30 30.81
N LEU A 576 -19.55 -0.44 30.05
CA LEU A 576 -19.61 -0.99 28.69
C LEU A 576 -19.08 -2.43 28.58
N PHE A 577 -18.35 -2.92 29.58
CA PHE A 577 -17.85 -4.30 29.58
C PHE A 577 -18.90 -5.26 30.14
N ASN A 578 -19.44 -6.14 29.30
CA ASN A 578 -20.54 -7.05 29.69
C ASN A 578 -20.08 -8.35 30.38
N GLY A 579 -18.80 -8.44 30.74
CA GLY A 579 -18.18 -9.65 31.30
C GLY A 579 -17.40 -10.49 30.28
N GLU A 580 -17.64 -10.31 28.98
CA GLU A 580 -16.92 -11.02 27.91
C GLU A 580 -16.29 -10.04 26.91
N TYR A 581 -17.03 -9.01 26.50
CA TYR A 581 -16.62 -8.00 25.51
C TYR A 581 -17.29 -6.65 25.78
N PHE A 582 -16.88 -5.59 25.06
CA PHE A 582 -17.46 -4.26 25.18
C PHE A 582 -18.59 -4.04 24.17
N HIS A 583 -19.67 -3.39 24.60
CA HIS A 583 -20.83 -3.12 23.75
C HIS A 583 -21.22 -1.63 23.75
N GLN A 584 -22.20 -1.27 22.93
CA GLN A 584 -22.79 0.06 22.93
C GLN A 584 -23.89 0.13 23.98
N LEU A 585 -23.87 1.16 24.81
CA LEU A 585 -24.93 1.44 25.78
C LEU A 585 -25.97 2.36 25.15
N ILE A 586 -27.06 1.77 24.67
CA ILE A 586 -28.17 2.49 24.04
C ILE A 586 -29.50 1.79 24.30
N ASN A 587 -30.55 2.57 24.54
CA ASN A 587 -31.92 2.07 24.50
C ASN A 587 -32.49 2.28 23.10
N LEU A 588 -32.52 1.23 22.28
CA LEU A 588 -32.99 1.31 20.89
C LEU A 588 -34.44 1.80 20.76
N ARG A 589 -35.27 1.66 21.80
CA ARG A 589 -36.68 2.09 21.80
C ARG A 589 -36.89 3.51 22.31
N ASP A 590 -35.83 4.18 22.74
CA ASP A 590 -35.91 5.55 23.21
C ASP A 590 -35.73 6.52 22.04
N ARG A 591 -36.85 6.91 21.45
CA ARG A 591 -36.89 7.89 20.36
C ARG A 591 -36.32 9.25 20.77
N SER A 592 -36.35 9.63 22.06
CA SER A 592 -35.92 10.97 22.48
C SER A 592 -34.43 11.22 22.28
N ILE A 593 -33.61 10.15 22.21
CA ILE A 593 -32.18 10.23 21.85
C ILE A 593 -31.99 10.96 20.52
N LEU A 594 -32.86 10.69 19.53
CA LEU A 594 -32.80 11.34 18.23
C LEU A 594 -33.44 12.74 18.24
N GLU A 595 -34.45 12.95 19.09
CA GLU A 595 -35.19 14.21 19.18
C GLU A 595 -34.29 15.37 19.67
N GLU A 596 -33.23 15.06 20.42
CA GLU A 596 -32.23 16.05 20.86
C GLU A 596 -31.50 16.75 19.70
N TYR A 597 -31.44 16.14 18.52
CA TYR A 597 -30.75 16.65 17.33
C TYR A 597 -31.68 17.29 16.30
N LEU A 598 -33.01 17.27 16.50
CA LEU A 598 -33.99 17.78 15.54
C LEU A 598 -33.80 19.26 15.18
N SER A 599 -33.26 20.06 16.11
CA SER A 599 -33.00 21.48 15.88
C SER A 599 -31.86 21.73 14.91
N THR A 600 -30.88 20.82 14.83
CA THR A 600 -29.67 20.91 14.00
C THR A 600 -29.73 20.01 12.78
N ASP A 601 -30.49 18.91 12.84
CA ASP A 601 -30.70 17.95 11.76
C ASP A 601 -32.19 17.54 11.72
N PRO A 602 -33.01 18.24 10.90
CA PRO A 602 -34.42 17.90 10.72
C PRO A 602 -34.65 16.50 10.12
N GLY A 603 -33.63 15.89 9.50
CA GLY A 603 -33.70 14.59 8.85
C GLY A 603 -33.44 13.41 9.80
N VAL A 604 -32.84 13.65 10.97
CA VAL A 604 -32.36 12.61 11.90
C VAL A 604 -33.39 11.52 12.20
N ILE A 605 -34.63 11.91 12.50
CA ILE A 605 -35.71 10.95 12.80
C ILE A 605 -36.04 10.10 11.57
N SER A 606 -36.23 10.73 10.41
CA SER A 606 -36.58 9.98 9.18
C SER A 606 -35.47 9.01 8.76
N PHE A 607 -34.21 9.36 9.04
CA PHE A 607 -33.08 8.53 8.68
C PHE A 607 -32.83 7.40 9.68
N TYR A 608 -32.94 7.66 10.99
CA TYR A 608 -32.54 6.72 12.05
C TYR A 608 -33.67 6.02 12.78
N TRP A 609 -34.90 6.53 12.77
CA TRP A 609 -36.03 5.84 13.39
C TRP A 609 -36.70 4.86 12.43
N ASP A 610 -37.09 3.70 12.94
CA ASP A 610 -37.96 2.74 12.26
C ASP A 610 -39.33 2.70 12.94
N ASP A 611 -40.33 3.32 12.29
CA ASP A 611 -41.70 3.35 12.82
C ASP A 611 -42.37 1.96 12.86
N GLU A 612 -41.95 1.01 12.01
CA GLU A 612 -42.55 -0.33 11.98
C GLU A 612 -42.15 -1.14 13.21
N HIS A 613 -40.88 -1.06 13.59
CA HIS A 613 -40.31 -1.85 14.69
C HIS A 613 -40.18 -1.07 16.00
N GLY A 614 -40.29 0.26 15.95
CA GLY A 614 -40.16 1.15 17.11
C GLY A 614 -38.73 1.18 17.65
N GLU A 615 -37.73 1.14 16.77
CA GLU A 615 -36.31 1.08 17.12
C GLU A 615 -35.46 2.09 16.34
N ILE A 616 -34.35 2.52 16.95
CA ILE A 616 -33.27 3.23 16.28
C ILE A 616 -32.47 2.23 15.41
N LYS A 617 -32.35 2.55 14.13
CA LYS A 617 -31.59 1.79 13.12
C LYS A 617 -30.09 2.05 13.23
N TYR A 618 -29.30 1.16 12.63
CA TYR A 618 -27.87 1.34 12.40
C TYR A 618 -27.03 1.47 13.67
N GLN A 619 -27.40 0.75 14.73
CA GLN A 619 -26.67 0.72 16.00
C GLN A 619 -26.01 -0.64 16.22
N ILE A 620 -24.95 -0.68 17.02
CA ILE A 620 -24.28 -1.93 17.45
C ILE A 620 -25.14 -2.62 18.52
N GLY A 621 -25.62 -1.83 19.49
CA GLY A 621 -26.32 -2.35 20.67
C GLY A 621 -25.47 -3.37 21.41
N GLU A 622 -25.99 -4.58 21.61
CA GLU A 622 -25.30 -5.68 22.31
C GLU A 622 -24.29 -6.47 21.45
N GLY A 623 -24.04 -6.02 20.21
CA GLY A 623 -23.17 -6.71 19.26
C GLY A 623 -21.69 -6.73 19.66
N CYS A 624 -21.00 -7.81 19.28
CA CYS A 624 -19.55 -7.92 19.34
C CYS A 624 -18.95 -7.28 18.09
N HIS A 625 -18.63 -5.98 18.20
CA HIS A 625 -18.02 -5.22 17.11
C HIS A 625 -16.51 -5.51 17.01
N ILE A 626 -15.98 -5.57 15.80
CA ILE A 626 -14.56 -5.88 15.53
C ILE A 626 -13.62 -4.82 16.10
N ASP A 627 -14.01 -3.54 16.07
CA ASP A 627 -13.17 -2.41 16.52
C ASP A 627 -13.43 -1.96 17.96
N GLN A 628 -14.19 -2.75 18.75
CA GLN A 628 -14.55 -2.41 20.13
C GLN A 628 -13.35 -2.08 21.05
N VAL A 629 -12.14 -2.51 20.70
CA VAL A 629 -10.89 -2.22 21.43
C VAL A 629 -9.79 -1.66 20.52
N LEU A 630 -10.15 -1.06 19.37
CA LEU A 630 -9.21 -0.53 18.38
C LEU A 630 -8.24 0.50 18.96
N ALA A 631 -8.67 1.30 19.93
CA ALA A 631 -7.81 2.26 20.61
C ALA A 631 -6.59 1.62 21.29
N GLN A 632 -6.75 0.41 21.83
CA GLN A 632 -5.63 -0.32 22.42
C GLN A 632 -4.65 -0.83 21.35
N TRP A 633 -5.14 -1.19 20.15
CA TRP A 633 -4.26 -1.54 19.02
C TRP A 633 -3.35 -0.37 18.64
N HIS A 634 -3.94 0.83 18.47
CA HIS A 634 -3.16 2.06 18.24
C HIS A 634 -2.17 2.36 19.36
N ALA A 635 -2.62 2.26 20.62
CA ALA A 635 -1.78 2.51 21.78
C ALA A 635 -0.59 1.55 21.89
N ASN A 636 -0.81 0.27 21.56
CA ASN A 636 0.25 -0.75 21.51
C ASN A 636 1.29 -0.44 20.42
N ILE A 637 0.86 0.03 19.24
CA ILE A 637 1.77 0.40 18.15
C ILE A 637 2.64 1.59 18.53
N CYS A 638 2.04 2.61 19.15
CA CYS A 638 2.70 3.91 19.36
C CYS A 638 3.39 4.02 20.73
N GLY A 639 3.20 3.05 21.62
CA GLY A 639 3.82 3.04 22.95
C GLY A 639 3.06 3.81 24.04
N LEU A 640 1.76 4.07 23.85
CA LEU A 640 0.91 4.81 24.82
C LEU A 640 0.51 4.00 26.05
N GLY A 641 0.81 2.70 26.09
CA GLY A 641 0.42 1.81 27.18
C GLY A 641 -1.08 1.50 27.21
N GLU A 642 -1.63 1.26 28.41
CA GLU A 642 -3.02 0.80 28.55
C GLU A 642 -4.06 1.92 28.39
N ILE A 643 -4.98 1.74 27.45
CA ILE A 643 -6.23 2.51 27.30
C ILE A 643 -7.36 1.82 28.06
N PHE A 644 -7.39 0.49 28.02
CA PHE A 644 -8.33 -0.36 28.75
C PHE A 644 -7.55 -1.37 29.60
N ASP A 645 -8.20 -1.94 30.62
CA ASP A 645 -7.69 -3.09 31.36
C ASP A 645 -7.30 -4.23 30.40
N ARG A 646 -6.07 -4.72 30.56
CA ARG A 646 -5.49 -5.73 29.67
C ARG A 646 -6.26 -7.06 29.69
N GLY A 647 -6.82 -7.44 30.83
CA GLY A 647 -7.66 -8.63 30.96
C GLY A 647 -8.93 -8.52 30.13
N LYS A 648 -9.61 -7.37 30.21
CA LYS A 648 -10.81 -7.06 29.42
C LYS A 648 -10.51 -6.99 27.92
N VAL A 649 -9.39 -6.38 27.50
CA VAL A 649 -8.96 -6.36 26.09
C VAL A 649 -8.76 -7.77 25.56
N LYS A 650 -8.01 -8.60 26.29
CA LYS A 650 -7.77 -10.00 25.89
C LYS A 650 -9.08 -10.81 25.81
N SER A 651 -10.02 -10.56 26.72
CA SER A 651 -11.36 -11.15 26.68
C SER A 651 -12.15 -10.71 25.45
N ALA A 652 -12.16 -9.41 25.15
CA ALA A 652 -12.82 -8.86 23.98
C ALA A 652 -12.26 -9.43 22.66
N LEU A 653 -10.93 -9.52 22.53
CA LEU A 653 -10.29 -10.13 21.36
C LEU A 653 -10.65 -11.61 21.19
N ARG A 654 -10.66 -12.39 22.27
CA ARG A 654 -11.15 -13.78 22.24
C ARG A 654 -12.59 -13.88 21.77
N SER A 655 -13.41 -12.91 22.15
CA SER A 655 -14.82 -12.83 21.75
C SER A 655 -14.97 -12.52 20.26
N ILE A 656 -14.16 -11.59 19.75
CA ILE A 656 -14.11 -11.31 18.30
C ILE A 656 -13.71 -12.56 17.54
N TYR A 657 -12.65 -13.27 17.96
CA TYR A 657 -12.27 -14.53 17.30
C TYR A 657 -13.38 -15.59 17.39
N LYS A 658 -14.03 -15.73 18.56
CA LYS A 658 -15.08 -16.73 18.78
C LYS A 658 -16.34 -16.44 17.95
N TYR A 659 -16.77 -15.18 17.87
CA TYR A 659 -18.06 -14.82 17.31
C TYR A 659 -17.96 -14.27 15.89
N ASN A 660 -16.95 -13.48 15.57
CA ASN A 660 -16.84 -12.79 14.29
C ASN A 660 -16.06 -13.58 13.25
N PHE A 661 -15.07 -14.40 13.65
CA PHE A 661 -14.33 -15.22 12.70
C PHE A 661 -15.16 -16.41 12.22
N LYS A 662 -15.42 -16.47 10.92
CA LYS A 662 -16.13 -17.57 10.26
C LYS A 662 -15.11 -18.40 9.49
N ARG A 663 -15.03 -19.70 9.79
CA ARG A 663 -14.15 -20.64 9.06
C ARG A 663 -14.66 -20.95 7.65
N SER A 664 -15.94 -20.74 7.39
CA SER A 664 -16.57 -20.86 6.07
C SER A 664 -17.70 -19.86 5.95
N MET A 665 -17.83 -19.25 4.78
CA MET A 665 -18.91 -18.31 4.46
C MET A 665 -20.13 -18.98 3.80
N ARG A 666 -20.10 -20.30 3.56
CA ARG A 666 -21.19 -21.02 2.84
C ARG A 666 -22.56 -20.83 3.47
N ASP A 667 -22.62 -20.89 4.80
CA ASP A 667 -23.85 -20.80 5.58
C ASP A 667 -24.00 -19.44 6.28
N PHE A 668 -23.20 -18.45 5.89
CA PHE A 668 -23.24 -17.11 6.46
C PHE A 668 -24.02 -16.15 5.56
N PHE A 669 -25.12 -15.62 6.08
CA PHE A 669 -25.91 -14.61 5.40
C PHE A 669 -25.13 -13.28 5.36
N ASN A 670 -24.91 -12.74 4.16
CA ASN A 670 -24.34 -11.42 3.94
C ASN A 670 -25.18 -10.65 2.90
N PRO A 671 -25.92 -9.60 3.30
CA PRO A 671 -26.71 -8.77 2.38
C PRO A 671 -25.90 -7.66 1.69
N CYS A 672 -24.62 -7.50 2.04
CA CYS A 672 -23.74 -6.43 1.58
C CYS A 672 -22.82 -6.90 0.43
N ARG A 673 -21.65 -6.27 0.25
CA ARG A 673 -20.65 -6.71 -0.73
C ARG A 673 -19.97 -7.99 -0.22
N VAL A 674 -19.59 -8.84 -1.15
CA VAL A 674 -19.05 -10.17 -0.85
C VAL A 674 -17.54 -10.17 -1.08
N PHE A 675 -16.77 -10.00 0.00
CA PHE A 675 -15.30 -10.06 -0.03
C PHE A 675 -14.75 -11.45 0.32
N SER A 676 -15.48 -12.23 1.14
CA SER A 676 -15.28 -13.67 1.34
C SER A 676 -16.50 -14.46 0.89
N LEU A 677 -16.30 -15.60 0.22
CA LEU A 677 -17.39 -16.49 -0.23
C LEU A 677 -17.02 -17.97 -0.20
N ASN A 678 -18.03 -18.85 -0.25
CA ASN A 678 -17.85 -20.30 -0.27
C ASN A 678 -17.06 -20.79 0.96
N ASP A 679 -16.03 -21.63 0.74
CA ASP A 679 -15.15 -22.17 1.78
C ASP A 679 -14.11 -21.17 2.29
N GLU A 680 -14.12 -19.93 1.80
CA GLU A 680 -13.23 -18.91 2.34
C GLU A 680 -13.62 -18.59 3.78
N SER A 681 -12.60 -18.36 4.60
CA SER A 681 -12.76 -17.84 5.96
C SER A 681 -12.74 -16.31 5.95
N GLY A 682 -13.21 -15.69 7.03
CA GLY A 682 -13.10 -14.24 7.22
C GLY A 682 -13.66 -13.79 8.56
N THR A 683 -13.26 -12.60 9.00
CA THR A 683 -13.76 -11.98 10.24
C THR A 683 -14.75 -10.88 9.89
N VAL A 684 -16.00 -11.04 10.33
CA VAL A 684 -17.07 -10.09 10.01
C VAL A 684 -17.06 -8.89 10.95
N ILE A 685 -17.53 -7.73 10.49
CA ILE A 685 -17.50 -6.48 11.26
C ILE A 685 -18.24 -6.58 12.60
N CYS A 686 -19.41 -7.21 12.63
CA CYS A 686 -20.16 -7.39 13.88
C CYS A 686 -20.92 -8.72 13.92
N SER A 687 -21.03 -9.30 15.11
CA SER A 687 -21.83 -10.49 15.37
C SER A 687 -22.60 -10.32 16.67
N TRP A 688 -23.82 -10.86 16.72
CA TRP A 688 -24.67 -10.88 17.92
C TRP A 688 -24.77 -12.33 18.41
N PRO A 689 -24.03 -12.68 19.49
CA PRO A 689 -24.05 -14.03 20.05
C PRO A 689 -25.44 -14.46 20.53
N GLU A 690 -25.62 -15.76 20.77
CA GLU A 690 -26.86 -16.30 21.32
C GLU A 690 -27.24 -15.61 22.64
N GLY A 691 -28.51 -15.22 22.75
CA GLY A 691 -29.01 -14.47 23.91
C GLY A 691 -28.74 -12.96 23.88
N LYS A 692 -28.07 -12.44 22.84
CA LYS A 692 -27.87 -11.00 22.64
C LYS A 692 -28.86 -10.45 21.61
N TYR A 693 -29.36 -9.24 21.86
CA TYR A 693 -30.30 -8.60 20.96
C TYR A 693 -29.59 -8.00 19.75
N LYS A 694 -29.92 -8.49 18.55
CA LYS A 694 -29.56 -7.86 17.27
C LYS A 694 -30.63 -6.83 16.91
N PRO A 695 -30.28 -5.53 16.73
CA PRO A 695 -31.23 -4.56 16.22
C PRO A 695 -31.89 -5.06 14.93
N VAL A 696 -33.17 -4.75 14.73
CA VAL A 696 -33.89 -5.21 13.53
C VAL A 696 -33.17 -4.78 12.25
N ILE A 697 -32.69 -3.54 12.24
CA ILE A 697 -31.81 -2.98 11.20
C ILE A 697 -30.48 -2.64 11.87
N PRO A 698 -29.48 -3.54 11.83
CA PRO A 698 -28.18 -3.34 12.47
C PRO A 698 -27.34 -2.27 11.73
N ILE A 699 -26.15 -1.96 12.26
CA ILE A 699 -25.13 -1.20 11.52
C ILE A 699 -24.96 -1.75 10.08
N PRO A 700 -24.72 -0.87 9.08
CA PRO A 700 -24.35 -1.31 7.75
C PRO A 700 -23.02 -2.08 7.80
N TYR A 701 -22.80 -2.93 6.80
CA TYR A 701 -21.56 -3.70 6.62
C TYR A 701 -21.25 -4.72 7.73
N ALA A 702 -22.15 -4.95 8.70
CA ALA A 702 -21.93 -5.88 9.81
C ALA A 702 -21.45 -7.26 9.37
N GLU A 703 -21.96 -7.73 8.22
CA GLU A 703 -21.66 -9.03 7.62
C GLU A 703 -20.50 -9.01 6.59
N GLU A 704 -19.90 -7.85 6.28
CA GLU A 704 -18.72 -7.77 5.40
C GLU A 704 -17.44 -8.19 6.13
N THR A 705 -16.41 -8.58 5.37
CA THR A 705 -15.06 -8.87 5.86
C THR A 705 -14.10 -7.85 5.25
N TRP A 706 -13.53 -6.96 6.06
CA TRP A 706 -12.64 -5.89 5.59
C TRP A 706 -11.18 -6.25 5.87
N CYS A 707 -10.38 -6.46 4.82
CA CYS A 707 -9.01 -6.97 4.96
C CYS A 707 -8.16 -6.11 5.92
N GLY A 708 -8.27 -4.78 5.85
CA GLY A 708 -7.55 -3.87 6.75
C GLY A 708 -7.92 -4.06 8.23
N THR A 709 -9.20 -4.19 8.54
CA THR A 709 -9.70 -4.42 9.90
C THR A 709 -9.36 -5.83 10.39
N GLU A 710 -9.39 -6.83 9.50
CA GLU A 710 -8.93 -8.19 9.78
C GLU A 710 -7.45 -8.22 10.18
N TYR A 711 -6.59 -7.46 9.51
CA TYR A 711 -5.18 -7.33 9.91
C TYR A 711 -4.98 -6.53 11.20
N ALA A 712 -5.79 -5.50 11.44
CA ALA A 712 -5.76 -4.76 12.70
C ALA A 712 -6.08 -5.69 13.87
N VAL A 713 -7.17 -6.47 13.81
CA VAL A 713 -7.51 -7.41 14.88
C VAL A 713 -6.49 -8.56 14.97
N ALA A 714 -6.00 -9.10 13.86
CA ALA A 714 -5.00 -10.17 13.86
C ALA A 714 -3.71 -9.74 14.54
N SER A 715 -3.20 -8.56 14.21
CA SER A 715 -1.99 -8.01 14.83
C SER A 715 -2.22 -7.62 16.30
N HIS A 716 -3.41 -7.12 16.64
CA HIS A 716 -3.78 -6.84 18.03
C HIS A 716 -3.85 -8.10 18.90
N MET A 717 -4.41 -9.19 18.36
CA MET A 717 -4.39 -10.52 19.00
C MET A 717 -2.96 -10.97 19.31
N ILE A 718 -2.03 -10.83 18.36
CA ILE A 718 -0.63 -11.17 18.56
C ILE A 718 0.02 -10.30 19.66
N GLN A 719 -0.25 -8.98 19.66
CA GLN A 719 0.25 -8.05 20.70
C GLN A 719 -0.20 -8.47 22.12
N GLU A 720 -1.42 -9.00 22.25
CA GLU A 720 -1.98 -9.47 23.54
C GLU A 720 -1.74 -10.96 23.83
N GLY A 721 -0.93 -11.62 23.01
CA GLY A 721 -0.52 -13.02 23.19
C GLY A 721 -1.60 -14.05 22.84
N LEU A 722 -2.49 -13.73 21.90
CA LEU A 722 -3.41 -14.64 21.20
C LEU A 722 -2.81 -14.94 19.81
N VAL A 723 -1.64 -15.56 19.82
CA VAL A 723 -0.76 -15.64 18.64
C VAL A 723 -1.38 -16.53 17.56
N ASP A 724 -1.90 -17.70 17.94
CA ASP A 724 -2.45 -18.66 16.99
C ASP A 724 -3.72 -18.12 16.32
N GLU A 725 -4.60 -17.46 17.09
CA GLU A 725 -5.80 -16.82 16.58
C GLU A 725 -5.48 -15.70 15.59
N GLY A 726 -4.51 -14.83 15.92
CA GLY A 726 -4.08 -13.77 15.02
C GLY A 726 -3.45 -14.29 13.73
N LEU A 727 -2.64 -15.35 13.81
CA LEU A 727 -2.05 -15.99 12.63
C LEU A 727 -3.11 -16.66 11.74
N GLU A 728 -4.13 -17.29 12.32
CA GLU A 728 -5.22 -17.90 11.56
C GLU A 728 -6.01 -16.85 10.78
N ILE A 729 -6.34 -15.70 11.40
CA ILE A 729 -7.04 -14.60 10.71
C ILE A 729 -6.15 -14.03 9.58
N ALA A 730 -4.88 -13.73 9.84
CA ALA A 730 -3.99 -13.20 8.82
C ALA A 730 -3.83 -14.18 7.63
N LYS A 731 -3.73 -15.48 7.91
CA LYS A 731 -3.68 -16.52 6.88
C LYS A 731 -4.99 -16.60 6.10
N ALA A 732 -6.14 -16.53 6.78
CA ALA A 732 -7.46 -16.54 6.13
C ALA A 732 -7.59 -15.41 5.12
N VAL A 733 -7.08 -14.20 5.42
CA VAL A 733 -7.04 -13.11 4.44
C VAL A 733 -6.19 -13.52 3.24
N ARG A 734 -4.94 -13.96 3.44
CA ARG A 734 -4.02 -14.28 2.32
C ARG A 734 -4.44 -15.46 1.47
N ASP A 735 -5.12 -16.45 2.04
CA ASP A 735 -5.67 -17.58 1.27
C ASP A 735 -6.72 -17.14 0.24
N ARG A 736 -7.30 -15.93 0.37
CA ARG A 736 -8.23 -15.34 -0.63
C ARG A 736 -7.51 -14.73 -1.84
N TYR A 737 -6.20 -14.46 -1.74
CA TYR A 737 -5.39 -13.70 -2.69
C TYR A 737 -4.17 -14.50 -3.18
N ASP A 738 -4.44 -15.70 -3.72
CA ASP A 738 -3.43 -16.69 -4.12
C ASP A 738 -2.97 -16.60 -5.59
N GLY A 739 -3.47 -15.62 -6.34
CA GLY A 739 -3.24 -15.40 -7.77
C GLY A 739 -4.18 -16.15 -8.71
N GLU A 740 -4.99 -17.08 -8.19
CA GLU A 740 -6.08 -17.72 -8.93
C GLU A 740 -7.44 -17.14 -8.55
N ARG A 741 -7.69 -16.97 -7.24
CA ARG A 741 -8.94 -16.40 -6.73
C ARG A 741 -8.99 -14.90 -6.91
N ARG A 742 -7.90 -14.23 -6.50
CA ARG A 742 -7.72 -12.78 -6.55
C ARG A 742 -6.24 -12.45 -6.69
N ASN A 743 -5.95 -11.25 -7.19
CA ASN A 743 -4.59 -10.72 -7.33
C ASN A 743 -3.93 -10.51 -5.94
N PRO A 744 -2.75 -11.09 -5.66
CA PRO A 744 -2.03 -10.93 -4.39
C PRO A 744 -1.77 -9.47 -3.98
N TRP A 745 -1.61 -8.57 -4.96
CA TRP A 745 -1.27 -7.14 -4.79
C TRP A 745 -2.48 -6.19 -4.92
N ASN A 746 -3.70 -6.73 -4.89
CA ASN A 746 -4.93 -5.95 -5.03
C ASN A 746 -5.99 -6.41 -4.02
N GLU A 747 -5.72 -6.19 -2.74
CA GLU A 747 -6.76 -6.39 -1.73
C GLU A 747 -7.92 -5.40 -1.92
N ILE A 748 -9.14 -5.94 -1.87
CA ILE A 748 -10.38 -5.24 -2.19
C ILE A 748 -11.18 -4.93 -0.92
N GLU A 749 -11.84 -3.77 -0.93
CA GLU A 749 -12.88 -3.35 0.01
C GLU A 749 -13.85 -2.43 -0.77
N CYS A 750 -13.89 -1.12 -0.49
CA CYS A 750 -14.54 -0.15 -1.38
C CYS A 750 -13.64 0.13 -2.61
N GLY A 751 -13.52 -0.86 -3.50
CA GLY A 751 -12.70 -0.80 -4.71
C GLY A 751 -11.39 -1.59 -4.65
N SER A 752 -10.56 -1.42 -5.68
CA SER A 752 -9.22 -2.02 -5.82
C SER A 752 -8.17 -1.24 -5.04
N ASN A 753 -7.08 -1.90 -4.65
CA ASN A 753 -5.89 -1.36 -4.00
C ASN A 753 -6.25 -0.51 -2.77
N TYR A 754 -7.05 -1.10 -1.88
CA TYR A 754 -7.69 -0.36 -0.79
C TYR A 754 -6.71 -0.03 0.34
N ALA A 755 -6.59 1.24 0.70
CA ALA A 755 -5.57 1.77 1.60
C ALA A 755 -5.58 1.13 3.00
N ARG A 756 -6.75 0.73 3.51
CA ARG A 756 -6.89 0.10 4.85
C ARG A 756 -6.02 -1.16 4.99
N SER A 757 -5.80 -1.92 3.91
CA SER A 757 -4.98 -3.13 3.90
C SER A 757 -3.51 -2.90 4.27
N MET A 758 -3.02 -1.65 4.21
CA MET A 758 -1.69 -1.31 4.73
C MET A 758 -1.56 -1.49 6.25
N ALA A 759 -2.66 -1.76 6.98
CA ALA A 759 -2.64 -2.23 8.37
C ALA A 759 -1.85 -3.54 8.56
N SER A 760 -1.75 -4.38 7.52
CA SER A 760 -0.94 -5.60 7.52
C SER A 760 0.51 -5.37 7.95
N TYR A 761 1.07 -4.18 7.73
CA TYR A 761 2.42 -3.82 8.18
C TYR A 761 2.61 -4.01 9.70
N ILE A 762 1.56 -3.84 10.50
CA ILE A 762 1.63 -4.00 11.96
C ILE A 762 1.86 -5.47 12.39
N LEU A 763 1.57 -6.46 11.54
CA LEU A 763 1.94 -7.85 11.81
C LEU A 763 3.45 -8.01 12.01
N LEU A 764 4.27 -7.25 11.27
CA LEU A 764 5.72 -7.22 11.44
C LEU A 764 6.11 -6.75 12.84
N LEU A 765 5.50 -5.67 13.32
CA LEU A 765 5.75 -5.10 14.65
C LEU A 765 5.27 -6.04 15.76
N ALA A 766 4.06 -6.58 15.61
CA ALA A 766 3.46 -7.46 16.60
C ALA A 766 4.29 -8.74 16.81
N LEU A 767 4.77 -9.36 15.73
CA LEU A 767 5.55 -10.61 15.82
C LEU A 767 7.00 -10.39 16.24
N SER A 768 7.61 -9.27 15.86
CA SER A 768 8.96 -8.91 16.30
C SER A 768 9.01 -8.33 17.72
N GLY A 769 7.86 -7.90 18.24
CA GLY A 769 7.78 -7.12 19.47
C GLY A 769 8.52 -5.79 19.35
N PHE A 770 8.62 -5.24 18.13
CA PHE A 770 9.35 -4.00 17.89
C PHE A 770 8.67 -2.82 18.59
N LYS A 771 9.46 -2.03 19.32
CA LYS A 771 9.04 -0.81 20.00
C LYS A 771 10.02 0.32 19.69
N PHE A 772 9.52 1.55 19.71
CA PHE A 772 10.30 2.74 19.41
C PHE A 772 9.85 3.94 20.26
N ASP A 773 10.82 4.78 20.60
CA ASP A 773 10.65 6.12 21.18
C ASP A 773 11.88 6.93 20.81
N MET A 774 11.88 7.49 19.59
CA MET A 774 13.03 8.22 19.05
C MET A 774 13.22 9.60 19.70
N VAL A 775 12.21 10.11 20.42
CA VAL A 775 12.35 11.29 21.29
C VAL A 775 13.33 11.00 22.43
N ARG A 776 13.24 9.79 23.01
CA ARG A 776 14.19 9.30 24.02
C ARG A 776 15.39 8.57 23.42
N GLY A 777 15.42 8.34 22.12
CA GLY A 777 16.42 7.52 21.45
C GLY A 777 16.36 6.05 21.89
N GLU A 778 15.16 5.49 22.08
CA GLU A 778 14.99 4.10 22.50
C GLU A 778 14.34 3.27 21.40
N ILE A 779 14.85 2.05 21.20
CA ILE A 779 14.14 1.01 20.45
C ILE A 779 14.17 -0.30 21.24
N GLY A 780 13.35 -1.27 20.86
CA GLY A 780 13.35 -2.58 21.50
C GLY A 780 12.74 -3.67 20.65
N PHE A 781 13.07 -4.91 20.98
CA PHE A 781 12.56 -6.11 20.33
C PHE A 781 12.21 -7.16 21.36
N ASN A 782 11.10 -7.86 21.13
CA ASN A 782 10.70 -9.01 21.93
C ASN A 782 9.98 -10.03 21.04
N PRO A 783 10.73 -10.79 20.23
CA PRO A 783 10.14 -11.69 19.25
C PRO A 783 9.17 -12.68 19.91
N VAL A 784 7.93 -12.68 19.44
CA VAL A 784 6.85 -13.53 19.98
C VAL A 784 7.05 -15.00 19.57
N MET A 785 7.80 -15.22 18.49
CA MET A 785 8.18 -16.54 18.01
C MET A 785 9.61 -16.56 17.48
N MET A 786 10.29 -17.69 17.68
CA MET A 786 11.62 -17.96 17.15
C MET A 786 11.61 -19.30 16.42
N ALA A 787 12.37 -19.40 15.33
CA ALA A 787 12.56 -20.61 14.56
C ALA A 787 13.92 -21.23 14.91
N ASN A 788 13.93 -22.37 15.61
CA ASN A 788 15.16 -23.07 16.02
C ASN A 788 16.16 -22.16 16.78
N GLY A 789 15.67 -21.38 17.75
CA GLY A 789 16.50 -20.43 18.51
C GLY A 789 16.91 -19.17 17.73
N ARG A 790 16.45 -19.02 16.49
CA ARG A 790 16.81 -17.90 15.61
C ARG A 790 15.61 -17.02 15.31
N PHE A 791 15.88 -15.74 15.11
CA PHE A 791 14.91 -14.77 14.66
C PHE A 791 15.58 -13.75 13.75
N LYS A 792 14.90 -13.32 12.70
CA LYS A 792 15.34 -12.22 11.84
C LYS A 792 14.12 -11.41 11.40
N CYS A 793 14.19 -10.07 11.45
CA CYS A 793 13.13 -9.22 10.91
C CYS A 793 13.64 -7.85 10.42
N PHE A 794 12.95 -7.31 9.43
CA PHE A 794 13.08 -5.90 9.04
C PHE A 794 12.60 -4.96 10.17
N TRP A 795 13.25 -3.81 10.33
CA TRP A 795 12.80 -2.70 11.18
C TRP A 795 13.06 -1.36 10.47
N SER A 796 12.25 -0.34 10.80
CA SER A 796 12.39 1.02 10.26
C SER A 796 11.95 2.06 11.28
N VAL A 797 12.68 3.19 11.34
CA VAL A 797 12.32 4.40 12.07
C VAL A 797 12.53 5.63 11.18
N GLY A 798 12.26 6.84 11.69
CA GLY A 798 12.30 8.07 10.90
C GLY A 798 13.62 8.40 10.20
N THR A 799 14.75 7.83 10.66
CA THR A 799 16.11 8.18 10.20
C THR A 799 16.84 7.06 9.49
N GLY A 800 16.38 5.81 9.62
CA GLY A 800 17.05 4.65 9.05
C GLY A 800 16.27 3.36 9.21
N TRP A 801 16.70 2.34 8.48
CA TRP A 801 16.12 1.00 8.53
C TRP A 801 17.19 -0.07 8.39
N GLY A 802 16.85 -1.29 8.75
CA GLY A 802 17.74 -2.44 8.61
C GLY A 802 17.13 -3.73 9.13
N VAL A 803 18.00 -4.59 9.66
CA VAL A 803 17.60 -5.92 10.13
C VAL A 803 18.04 -6.16 11.56
N PHE A 804 17.14 -6.75 12.34
CA PHE A 804 17.41 -7.28 13.66
C PHE A 804 17.50 -8.81 13.58
N GLU A 805 18.55 -9.40 14.14
CA GLU A 805 18.79 -10.83 14.12
C GLU A 805 19.16 -11.36 15.51
N VAL A 806 18.53 -12.45 15.93
CA VAL A 806 18.86 -13.21 17.14
C VAL A 806 19.40 -14.57 16.71
N ARG A 807 20.57 -14.93 17.25
CA ARG A 807 21.19 -16.26 17.16
C ARG A 807 21.44 -16.79 18.57
N ASP A 808 21.90 -18.04 18.66
CA ASP A 808 22.17 -18.72 19.93
C ASP A 808 23.22 -17.98 20.79
N ASP A 809 24.28 -17.47 20.14
CA ASP A 809 25.47 -16.87 20.75
C ASP A 809 25.54 -15.32 20.66
N ARG A 810 24.70 -14.71 19.82
CA ARG A 810 24.78 -13.27 19.52
C ARG A 810 23.46 -12.68 19.04
N ILE A 811 23.33 -11.37 19.21
CA ILE A 811 22.29 -10.54 18.57
C ILE A 811 22.96 -9.50 17.69
N LEU A 812 22.36 -9.22 16.54
CA LEU A 812 22.82 -8.24 15.58
C LEU A 812 21.70 -7.23 15.31
N LEU A 813 22.04 -5.94 15.41
CA LEU A 813 21.22 -4.85 14.93
C LEU A 813 21.99 -4.14 13.82
N THR A 814 21.59 -4.37 12.58
CA THR A 814 22.26 -3.83 11.38
C THR A 814 21.48 -2.65 10.84
N VAL A 815 22.18 -1.58 10.44
CA VAL A 815 21.60 -0.45 9.69
C VAL A 815 21.93 -0.61 8.21
N ASP A 816 20.92 -0.81 7.39
CA ASP A 816 21.07 -1.01 5.95
C ASP A 816 20.85 0.27 5.15
N TYR A 817 20.23 1.30 5.72
CA TYR A 817 20.07 2.61 5.08
C TYR A 817 19.88 3.70 6.12
N GLY A 818 20.43 4.88 5.83
CA GLY A 818 20.31 6.04 6.70
C GLY A 818 21.16 5.88 7.96
N PHE A 819 20.61 6.24 9.11
CA PHE A 819 21.28 6.10 10.40
C PHE A 819 20.31 5.82 11.54
N LEU A 820 20.83 5.29 12.64
CA LEU A 820 20.11 5.06 13.88
C LEU A 820 20.90 5.64 15.05
N ARG A 821 20.30 6.59 15.77
CA ARG A 821 20.85 7.14 17.01
C ARG A 821 20.04 6.63 18.19
N ILE A 822 20.66 5.92 19.12
CA ILE A 822 19.98 5.36 20.30
C ILE A 822 20.77 5.53 21.60
N ASN A 823 20.01 5.71 22.68
CA ASN A 823 20.44 5.80 24.07
C ASN A 823 20.18 4.49 24.82
N ALA A 824 19.14 3.73 24.40
CA ALA A 824 18.86 2.44 25.00
C ALA A 824 18.26 1.44 23.99
N LEU A 825 18.51 0.17 24.25
CA LEU A 825 17.95 -0.97 23.54
C LEU A 825 17.26 -1.91 24.53
N SER A 826 15.93 -2.07 24.42
CA SER A 826 15.13 -2.98 25.25
C SER A 826 15.06 -4.37 24.59
N LEU A 827 15.50 -5.40 25.33
CA LEU A 827 15.50 -6.80 24.92
C LEU A 827 14.97 -7.67 26.07
N PRO A 828 13.64 -7.68 26.34
CA PRO A 828 13.04 -8.40 27.46
C PRO A 828 13.38 -9.89 27.52
N PHE A 829 13.49 -10.55 26.38
CA PHE A 829 13.88 -11.96 26.29
C PHE A 829 15.32 -12.25 26.74
N LEU A 830 16.15 -11.22 26.99
CA LEU A 830 17.48 -11.37 27.57
C LEU A 830 17.51 -11.26 29.09
N ARG A 831 16.41 -10.93 29.77
CA ARG A 831 16.39 -10.62 31.22
C ARG A 831 17.22 -11.58 32.07
N ASP A 832 17.15 -12.88 31.78
CA ASP A 832 17.84 -13.93 32.54
C ASP A 832 19.13 -14.46 31.88
N ARG A 833 19.55 -13.92 30.72
CA ARG A 833 20.78 -14.30 30.01
C ARG A 833 21.91 -13.31 30.30
N LYS A 834 23.15 -13.78 30.42
CA LYS A 834 24.32 -12.92 30.68
C LYS A 834 24.87 -12.35 29.36
N VAL A 835 24.96 -11.02 29.28
CA VAL A 835 25.60 -10.31 28.16
C VAL A 835 27.10 -10.24 28.44
N LYS A 836 27.90 -10.76 27.50
CA LYS A 836 29.37 -10.82 27.61
C LYS A 836 30.02 -9.54 27.10
N SER A 837 29.58 -9.05 25.95
CA SER A 837 30.07 -7.80 25.33
C SER A 837 28.99 -7.18 24.46
N VAL A 838 29.11 -5.87 24.26
CA VAL A 838 28.35 -5.09 23.29
C VAL A 838 29.37 -4.34 22.45
N GLU A 839 29.33 -4.52 21.13
CA GLU A 839 30.38 -4.08 20.22
C GLU A 839 29.80 -3.40 19.00
N ILE A 840 30.47 -2.37 18.49
CA ILE A 840 30.22 -1.75 17.18
C ILE A 840 31.50 -1.90 16.37
N LEU A 841 31.41 -2.52 15.20
CA LEU A 841 32.58 -2.79 14.33
C LEU A 841 33.74 -3.52 15.06
N GLY A 842 33.44 -4.31 16.09
CA GLY A 842 34.41 -5.04 16.90
C GLY A 842 35.03 -4.24 18.06
N GLU A 843 34.65 -2.97 18.24
CA GLU A 843 35.06 -2.14 19.37
C GLU A 843 34.02 -2.21 20.49
N GLY A 844 34.46 -2.42 21.73
CA GLY A 844 33.58 -2.55 22.89
C GLY A 844 32.94 -1.22 23.29
N ILE A 845 31.63 -1.25 23.53
CA ILE A 845 30.83 -0.10 23.95
C ILE A 845 30.54 -0.18 25.45
N GLU A 846 30.68 0.94 26.16
CA GLU A 846 30.28 1.03 27.56
C GLU A 846 28.74 1.10 27.69
N TYR A 847 28.20 0.25 28.55
CA TYR A 847 26.77 0.20 28.83
C TYR A 847 26.50 -0.12 30.29
N ARG A 848 25.30 0.27 30.74
CA ARG A 848 24.70 -0.21 31.97
C ARG A 848 23.51 -1.08 31.61
N ARG A 849 23.35 -2.17 32.34
CA ARG A 849 22.18 -3.02 32.22
C ARG A 849 21.20 -2.71 33.34
N PHE A 850 19.96 -2.45 32.98
CA PHE A 850 18.87 -2.28 33.93
C PHE A 850 17.70 -3.14 33.47
N GLU A 851 17.42 -4.22 34.22
CA GLU A 851 16.43 -5.23 33.86
C GLU A 851 16.59 -5.78 32.42
N ASP A 852 15.65 -5.41 31.55
CA ASP A 852 15.54 -5.76 30.14
C ASP A 852 16.26 -4.79 29.20
N LYS A 853 16.81 -3.69 29.70
CA LYS A 853 17.43 -2.63 28.89
C LYS A 853 18.95 -2.64 28.96
N ILE A 854 19.56 -2.45 27.80
CA ILE A 854 20.95 -2.02 27.65
C ILE A 854 20.91 -0.50 27.45
N ILE A 855 21.44 0.24 28.43
CA ILE A 855 21.49 1.71 28.43
C ILE A 855 22.93 2.11 28.15
N PHE A 856 23.17 2.81 27.05
CA PHE A 856 24.51 3.25 26.67
C PHE A 856 24.93 4.45 27.53
N THR A 857 26.21 4.49 27.94
CA THR A 857 26.73 5.62 28.73
C THR A 857 26.76 6.91 27.92
N GLU A 858 26.98 6.79 26.61
CA GLU A 858 26.86 7.84 25.61
C GLU A 858 25.93 7.37 24.48
N SER A 859 25.21 8.30 23.84
CA SER A 859 24.38 7.99 22.67
C SER A 859 25.21 7.33 21.57
N ILE A 860 24.79 6.17 21.08
CA ILE A 860 25.44 5.52 19.96
C ILE A 860 24.83 5.98 18.63
N LEU A 861 25.65 6.08 17.59
CA LEU A 861 25.25 6.35 16.22
C LEU A 861 25.69 5.18 15.33
N LEU A 862 24.71 4.50 14.73
CA LEU A 862 24.94 3.46 13.73
C LEU A 862 24.62 4.04 12.36
N GLU A 863 25.61 4.11 11.49
CA GLU A 863 25.45 4.55 10.09
C GLU A 863 25.19 3.37 9.15
N GLU A 864 24.81 3.66 7.91
CA GLU A 864 24.61 2.64 6.86
C GLU A 864 25.83 1.70 6.76
N GLY A 865 25.56 0.39 6.84
CA GLY A 865 26.56 -0.68 6.81
C GLY A 865 27.14 -1.06 8.17
N MET A 866 26.85 -0.30 9.24
CA MET A 866 27.27 -0.65 10.60
C MET A 866 26.31 -1.65 11.24
N ASN A 867 26.84 -2.41 12.21
CA ASN A 867 26.04 -3.24 13.10
C ASN A 867 26.49 -3.10 14.55
N LEU A 868 25.50 -3.18 15.45
CA LEU A 868 25.70 -3.40 16.87
C LEU A 868 25.59 -4.91 17.13
N THR A 869 26.65 -5.49 17.70
CA THR A 869 26.71 -6.91 18.08
C THR A 869 26.63 -7.05 19.60
N ILE A 870 25.73 -7.89 20.09
CA ILE A 870 25.63 -8.24 21.51
C ILE A 870 25.97 -9.71 21.65
N THR A 871 27.07 -10.03 22.30
CA THR A 871 27.48 -11.43 22.56
C THR A 871 26.88 -11.91 23.87
N ILE A 872 26.25 -13.09 23.85
CA ILE A 872 25.54 -13.66 25.00
C ILE A 872 26.25 -14.96 25.43
N GLU A 873 26.28 -15.23 26.73
CA GLU A 873 26.71 -16.56 27.21
C GLU A 873 25.68 -17.64 26.80
N PRO A 874 26.13 -18.84 26.39
CA PRO A 874 25.26 -19.94 25.94
C PRO A 874 24.08 -20.22 26.88
#